data_AF-A0A840PAB5-F1
#
_entry.id   AF-A0A840PAB5-F1
#
_cell.length_a   1.000
_cell.length_b   1.000
_cell.length_c   1.000
_cell.angle_alpha   90.00
_cell.angle_beta   90.00
_cell.angle_gamma   90.00
#
_symmetry.space_group_name_H-M   'P 1'
#
loop_
_entity.id
_entity.type
_entity.pdbx_description
1 polymer ?
#
loop_
_entity_poly.entity_id
_entity_poly.type
_entity_poly.pdbx_seq_one_letter_code
_entity_poly.pdbx_strand_id
1 'polypeptide(L)'
;MADKTEGTLLVHAVGGGDLGLAGARDWTGAPVDIDGDPQATGTDLRPLRKVLAGLAAAKLPVSLIALLGTTTPGGPAGRSFAEHAEEIRARLVSPNGLFGARFEPGAVAVVPVQGPTLSHTTDALRRWLDGRTPDDILVTCGSGAYALSAGALCAALESRRSARILDIAGAERSYTLGPARGMDTYLESWLLRHRFWDALAEIDPDHAPLWELLAARQAGNIDRAAALTSRPDRLPGIEIERFTKPWPIAQAALFERLGRGEAADHGLLRAWFAHQLHKFFNNEETLLSPRNRDLIADLIDVLGDRNSDQGGLAGKIRTASRETRGDHESAAVAMLRDNALVDLYREAATHQAHLKPDPAEPGPLPPVLLAAADRWEKDDHTVNLVTGTGRTCWPVLGSGDVLALMAVGLDRDGRDGEDHRAILAVITDLRRRQQHLLRPGALKLRLLASPETQDRAHRLSHWATRDTDATADVRVIGGVTGDLLAVRDSVTTALAAEAPPTGRRDSGSLRDIDELVLVLNPGPPMTNYGMISAGVEWSLTAACPLRITELTRRPDGLPELRGGAPVLAGLGADHMLTALAVSAVRRLDLRTARRLVERMSEPPREVLPRLKRLESDLYGPAGRDWREADRIRHARRRLRLIRDVGERHLIPMAYLAVEALRPALFPWHVWTRLQKACPVLKTLGRMANDTVQGHALDRYRRGIWRPERHDVRELLAQAMVELGGPGEGDDVLVKQYGEVIARLSGGG
;
A
#
# COMPACT_ATOMS: atom_id res chain seq x y z
N MET A 1 -42.56 -13.74 10.80
CA MET A 1 -42.70 -12.39 10.20
C MET A 1 -41.41 -12.09 9.48
N ALA A 2 -41.45 -11.56 8.26
CA ALA A 2 -40.24 -11.25 7.49
C ALA A 2 -39.57 -9.99 8.04
N ASP A 3 -38.24 -10.00 8.17
CA ASP A 3 -37.46 -8.81 8.50
C ASP A 3 -37.59 -7.79 7.38
N LYS A 4 -37.67 -6.50 7.73
CA LYS A 4 -37.64 -5.42 6.74
C LYS A 4 -36.20 -5.22 6.27
N THR A 5 -36.00 -5.18 4.96
CA THR A 5 -34.66 -5.23 4.33
C THR A 5 -34.22 -3.93 3.66
N GLU A 6 -35.13 -2.96 3.48
CA GLU A 6 -34.93 -1.73 2.69
C GLU A 6 -35.28 -0.45 3.47
N GLY A 7 -34.73 0.68 3.01
CA GLY A 7 -34.89 2.03 3.58
C GLY A 7 -33.67 2.54 4.36
N THR A 8 -33.84 3.61 5.15
CA THR A 8 -32.75 4.20 5.96
C THR A 8 -32.57 3.45 7.27
N LEU A 9 -31.35 2.95 7.50
CA LEU A 9 -30.93 2.22 8.69
C LEU A 9 -30.22 3.14 9.68
N LEU A 10 -30.69 3.15 10.93
CA LEU A 10 -29.96 3.71 12.06
C LEU A 10 -29.22 2.59 12.80
N VAL A 11 -27.90 2.71 12.89
CA VAL A 11 -27.05 1.83 13.69
C VAL A 11 -26.66 2.59 14.96
N HIS A 12 -27.09 2.08 16.11
CA HIS A 12 -26.87 2.72 17.41
C HIS A 12 -26.12 1.81 18.38
N ALA A 13 -25.00 2.30 18.91
CA ALA A 13 -24.26 1.61 19.95
C ALA A 13 -24.92 1.83 21.32
N VAL A 14 -25.41 0.76 21.94
CA VAL A 14 -26.02 0.79 23.27
C VAL A 14 -24.92 0.84 24.32
N GLY A 15 -24.93 1.88 25.16
CA GLY A 15 -23.98 2.07 26.24
C GLY A 15 -24.63 2.38 27.59
N GLY A 16 -23.80 2.60 28.61
CA GLY A 16 -24.27 2.95 29.96
C GLY A 16 -25.16 4.19 30.00
N GLY A 17 -24.87 5.20 29.17
CA GLY A 17 -25.70 6.41 29.06
C GLY A 17 -27.13 6.16 28.56
N ASP A 18 -27.35 5.14 27.72
CA ASP A 18 -28.70 4.73 27.29
C ASP A 18 -29.47 4.05 28.42
N LEU A 19 -28.76 3.54 29.43
CA LEU A 19 -29.30 2.79 30.57
C LEU A 19 -29.39 3.64 31.85
N GLY A 20 -29.03 4.93 31.79
CA GLY A 20 -28.96 5.80 32.96
C GLY A 20 -27.80 5.51 33.91
N LEU A 21 -26.80 4.77 33.45
CA LEU A 21 -25.65 4.37 34.24
C LEU A 21 -24.51 5.37 34.07
N ALA A 22 -24.04 5.94 35.19
CA ALA A 22 -22.86 6.78 35.21
C ALA A 22 -21.60 5.94 34.88
N GLY A 23 -20.69 6.49 34.09
CA GLY A 23 -19.53 5.77 33.58
C GLY A 23 -18.58 5.22 34.67
N ALA A 24 -18.39 3.90 34.65
CA ALA A 24 -17.15 3.17 34.95
C ALA A 24 -16.52 3.22 36.37
N ARG A 25 -17.22 3.52 37.46
CA ARG A 25 -16.62 3.34 38.82
C ARG A 25 -17.32 2.37 39.76
N ASP A 26 -18.59 2.07 39.58
CA ASP A 26 -19.23 0.92 40.22
C ASP A 26 -20.54 0.63 39.48
N TRP A 27 -20.70 -0.61 39.01
CA TRP A 27 -21.90 -1.07 38.31
C TRP A 27 -22.83 -1.84 39.26
N THR A 28 -22.40 -2.05 40.51
CA THR A 28 -23.17 -2.83 41.47
C THR A 28 -24.30 -2.01 42.07
N GLY A 29 -25.54 -2.47 41.88
CA GLY A 29 -26.72 -1.96 42.58
C GLY A 29 -27.43 -0.73 42.00
N ALA A 30 -26.90 -0.07 40.96
CA ALA A 30 -27.63 1.01 40.29
C ALA A 30 -28.74 0.44 39.38
N PRO A 31 -30.02 0.83 39.57
CA PRO A 31 -31.09 0.36 38.70
C PRO A 31 -30.93 0.94 37.29
N VAL A 32 -31.12 0.10 36.28
CA VAL A 32 -31.18 0.53 34.89
C VAL A 32 -32.46 1.35 34.68
N ASP A 33 -32.31 2.53 34.11
CA ASP A 33 -33.40 3.44 33.78
C ASP A 33 -33.32 3.84 32.30
N ILE A 34 -33.93 2.98 31.47
CA ILE A 34 -34.01 3.18 30.02
C ILE A 34 -34.88 4.39 29.66
N ASP A 35 -35.92 4.68 30.44
CA ASP A 35 -36.87 5.75 30.11
C ASP A 35 -36.26 7.14 30.40
N GLY A 36 -35.43 7.24 31.43
CA GLY A 36 -34.83 8.49 31.85
C GLY A 36 -35.85 9.48 32.42
N ASP A 37 -35.34 10.59 32.96
CA ASP A 37 -36.21 11.67 33.40
C ASP A 37 -36.93 12.30 32.18
N PRO A 38 -38.27 12.34 32.16
CA PRO A 38 -39.04 13.00 31.11
C PRO A 38 -38.64 14.46 30.89
N GLN A 39 -38.19 15.15 31.94
CA GLN A 39 -37.77 16.55 31.96
C GLN A 39 -36.26 16.76 31.75
N ALA A 40 -35.49 15.69 31.57
CA ALA A 40 -34.06 15.81 31.30
C ALA A 40 -33.79 16.67 30.06
N THR A 41 -32.76 17.51 30.14
CA THR A 41 -32.28 18.34 29.02
C THR A 41 -30.77 18.21 28.87
N GLY A 42 -30.21 18.67 27.76
CA GLY A 42 -28.76 18.70 27.55
C GLY A 42 -28.10 17.33 27.70
N THR A 43 -27.08 17.23 28.54
CA THR A 43 -26.30 15.99 28.76
C THR A 43 -27.11 14.87 29.40
N ASP A 44 -28.09 15.20 30.23
CA ASP A 44 -28.85 14.23 31.05
C ASP A 44 -29.90 13.45 30.24
N LEU A 45 -30.27 13.98 29.08
CA LEU A 45 -31.19 13.32 28.15
C LEU A 45 -30.54 12.04 27.58
N ARG A 46 -31.30 10.92 27.53
CA ARG A 46 -30.80 9.62 27.04
C ARG A 46 -30.28 9.74 25.60
N PRO A 47 -29.12 9.14 25.24
CA PRO A 47 -28.55 9.26 23.89
C PRO A 47 -29.50 8.85 22.77
N LEU A 48 -30.14 7.69 22.87
CA LEU A 48 -31.13 7.27 21.86
C LEU A 48 -32.33 8.24 21.76
N ARG A 49 -32.75 8.87 22.87
CA ARG A 49 -33.80 9.91 22.86
C ARG A 49 -33.35 11.15 22.11
N LYS A 50 -32.11 11.60 22.29
CA LYS A 50 -31.50 12.71 21.52
C LYS A 50 -31.52 12.41 20.02
N VAL A 51 -31.08 11.19 19.66
CA VAL A 51 -30.99 10.74 18.27
C VAL A 51 -32.36 10.75 17.59
N LEU A 52 -33.36 10.10 18.19
CA LEU A 52 -34.69 10.02 17.60
C LEU A 52 -35.36 11.40 17.49
N ALA A 53 -35.20 12.25 18.50
CA ALA A 53 -35.71 13.62 18.47
C ALA A 53 -35.02 14.48 17.39
N GLY A 54 -33.70 14.38 17.28
CA GLY A 54 -32.90 15.09 16.26
C GLY A 54 -33.26 14.67 14.84
N LEU A 55 -33.40 13.36 14.60
CA LEU A 55 -33.82 12.82 13.30
C LEU A 55 -35.24 13.28 12.92
N ALA A 56 -36.17 13.30 13.88
CA ALA A 56 -37.52 13.83 13.67
C ALA A 56 -37.49 15.32 13.33
N ALA A 57 -36.70 16.12 14.05
CA ALA A 57 -36.51 17.55 13.78
C ALA A 57 -35.91 17.82 12.39
N ALA A 58 -34.93 16.99 11.99
CA ALA A 58 -34.29 17.04 10.68
C ALA A 58 -35.14 16.46 9.54
N LYS A 59 -36.30 15.86 9.85
CA LYS A 59 -37.17 15.14 8.90
C LYS A 59 -36.43 14.05 8.12
N LEU A 60 -35.53 13.32 8.80
CA LEU A 60 -34.81 12.17 8.23
C LEU A 60 -35.56 10.88 8.60
N PRO A 61 -36.30 10.25 7.67
CA PRO A 61 -37.14 9.10 8.00
C PRO A 61 -36.30 7.84 8.18
N VAL A 62 -36.07 7.45 9.43
CA VAL A 62 -35.47 6.13 9.75
C VAL A 62 -36.55 5.07 9.69
N SER A 63 -36.28 4.00 8.95
CA SER A 63 -37.22 2.89 8.74
C SER A 63 -36.73 1.56 9.29
N LEU A 64 -35.46 1.50 9.69
CA LEU A 64 -34.78 0.35 10.27
C LEU A 64 -33.86 0.80 11.42
N ILE A 65 -33.76 0.02 12.49
CA ILE A 65 -32.83 0.25 13.61
C ILE A 65 -32.05 -1.03 13.90
N ALA A 66 -30.72 -0.92 13.92
CA ALA A 66 -29.81 -1.94 14.44
C ALA A 66 -29.18 -1.45 15.75
N LEU A 67 -29.51 -2.12 16.86
CA LEU A 67 -28.94 -1.85 18.17
C LEU A 67 -27.72 -2.74 18.40
N LEU A 68 -26.53 -2.14 18.51
CA LEU A 68 -25.29 -2.85 18.80
C LEU A 68 -25.11 -2.99 20.30
N GLY A 69 -25.02 -4.23 20.79
CA GLY A 69 -24.78 -4.52 22.21
C GLY A 69 -23.70 -5.57 22.37
N THR A 70 -22.75 -5.35 23.29
CA THR A 70 -21.72 -6.35 23.58
C THR A 70 -22.28 -7.52 24.39
N THR A 71 -21.84 -8.74 24.10
CA THR A 71 -22.19 -9.96 24.84
C THR A 71 -21.34 -10.17 26.07
N THR A 72 -20.22 -9.45 26.21
CA THR A 72 -19.44 -9.41 27.45
C THR A 72 -20.28 -8.77 28.58
N PRO A 73 -20.39 -9.42 29.75
CA PRO A 73 -21.10 -8.86 30.91
C PRO A 73 -20.53 -7.51 31.33
N GLY A 74 -21.41 -6.57 31.72
CA GLY A 74 -21.02 -5.23 32.20
C GLY A 74 -20.33 -5.22 33.58
N GLY A 75 -20.31 -6.35 34.27
CA GLY A 75 -19.66 -6.58 35.56
C GLY A 75 -19.83 -8.03 36.01
N PRO A 76 -19.22 -8.43 37.15
CA PRO A 76 -19.44 -9.75 37.73
C PRO A 76 -20.93 -9.94 38.05
N ALA A 77 -21.56 -10.95 37.45
CA ALA A 77 -23.00 -11.28 37.57
C ALA A 77 -24.02 -10.32 36.92
N GLY A 78 -23.60 -9.37 36.06
CA GLY A 78 -24.52 -8.44 35.36
C GLY A 78 -25.03 -8.96 34.02
N ARG A 79 -26.20 -8.47 33.58
CA ARG A 79 -26.68 -8.60 32.18
C ARG A 79 -25.68 -7.91 31.23
N SER A 80 -25.60 -8.42 30.00
CA SER A 80 -24.83 -7.87 28.91
C SER A 80 -25.54 -6.68 28.23
N PHE A 81 -24.79 -5.84 27.52
CA PHE A 81 -25.39 -4.76 26.73
C PHE A 81 -26.29 -5.27 25.61
N ALA A 82 -26.03 -6.48 25.09
CA ALA A 82 -26.92 -7.14 24.13
C ALA A 82 -28.29 -7.47 24.76
N GLU A 83 -28.32 -7.97 26.00
CA GLU A 83 -29.58 -8.23 26.71
C GLU A 83 -30.36 -6.96 27.05
N HIS A 84 -29.66 -5.84 27.32
CA HIS A 84 -30.31 -4.54 27.49
C HIS A 84 -30.81 -3.95 26.15
N ALA A 85 -30.08 -4.18 25.06
CA ALA A 85 -30.53 -3.79 23.72
C ALA A 85 -31.83 -4.52 23.32
N GLU A 86 -32.02 -5.78 23.72
CA GLU A 86 -33.28 -6.50 23.52
C GLU A 86 -34.44 -5.88 24.30
N GLU A 87 -34.18 -5.35 25.50
CA GLU A 87 -35.19 -4.63 26.28
C GLU A 87 -35.59 -3.31 25.61
N ILE A 88 -34.62 -2.55 25.10
CA ILE A 88 -34.85 -1.33 24.31
C ILE A 88 -35.66 -1.67 23.05
N ARG A 89 -35.28 -2.73 22.33
CA ARG A 89 -36.00 -3.24 21.16
C ARG A 89 -37.45 -3.56 21.50
N ALA A 90 -37.70 -4.31 22.58
CA ALA A 90 -39.06 -4.69 23.00
C ALA A 90 -39.95 -3.46 23.25
N ARG A 91 -39.39 -2.37 23.79
CA ARG A 91 -40.11 -1.10 24.00
C ARG A 91 -40.38 -0.37 22.69
N LEU A 92 -39.40 -0.26 21.80
CA LEU A 92 -39.53 0.40 20.49
C LEU A 92 -40.59 -0.25 19.57
N VAL A 93 -40.80 -1.56 19.69
CA VAL A 93 -41.80 -2.30 18.90
C VAL A 93 -43.15 -2.47 19.62
N SER A 94 -43.24 -2.00 20.87
CA SER A 94 -44.48 -2.05 21.65
C SER A 94 -45.51 -1.02 21.16
N PRO A 95 -46.80 -1.18 21.51
CA PRO A 95 -47.84 -0.19 21.18
C PRO A 95 -47.54 1.22 21.70
N ASN A 96 -46.85 1.32 22.84
CA ASN A 96 -46.49 2.58 23.49
C ASN A 96 -45.23 3.22 22.89
N GLY A 97 -44.43 2.44 22.17
CA GLY A 97 -43.13 2.87 21.65
C GLY A 97 -42.12 3.21 22.75
N LEU A 98 -41.03 3.86 22.36
CA LEU A 98 -40.02 4.43 23.26
C LEU A 98 -39.63 5.82 22.74
N PHE A 99 -39.56 6.81 23.66
CA PHE A 99 -39.22 8.21 23.33
C PHE A 99 -40.10 8.85 22.23
N GLY A 100 -41.38 8.46 22.17
CA GLY A 100 -42.32 8.96 21.16
C GLY A 100 -42.15 8.35 19.77
N ALA A 101 -41.29 7.34 19.61
CA ALA A 101 -41.10 6.60 18.37
C ALA A 101 -41.60 5.15 18.52
N ARG A 102 -42.20 4.64 17.44
CA ARG A 102 -42.67 3.25 17.35
C ARG A 102 -42.26 2.67 16.00
N PHE A 103 -41.82 1.42 16.01
CA PHE A 103 -41.38 0.68 14.83
C PHE A 103 -42.09 -0.66 14.71
N GLU A 104 -42.15 -1.18 13.48
CA GLU A 104 -42.62 -2.55 13.24
C GLU A 104 -41.65 -3.59 13.84
N PRO A 105 -42.12 -4.77 14.30
CA PRO A 105 -41.26 -5.78 14.91
C PRO A 105 -40.05 -6.20 14.06
N GLY A 106 -40.22 -6.27 12.74
CA GLY A 106 -39.15 -6.59 11.78
C GLY A 106 -38.27 -5.41 11.38
N ALA A 107 -38.51 -4.21 11.92
CA ALA A 107 -37.74 -3.00 11.65
C ALA A 107 -36.69 -2.69 12.74
N VAL A 108 -36.72 -3.37 13.88
CA VAL A 108 -35.72 -3.19 14.96
C VAL A 108 -35.05 -4.53 15.25
N ALA A 109 -33.72 -4.56 15.11
CA ALA A 109 -32.89 -5.72 15.38
C ALA A 109 -31.82 -5.41 16.42
N VAL A 110 -31.47 -6.41 17.23
CA VAL A 110 -30.27 -6.38 18.05
C VAL A 110 -29.18 -7.14 17.31
N VAL A 111 -28.01 -6.51 17.17
CA VAL A 111 -26.83 -7.10 16.56
C VAL A 111 -25.82 -7.37 17.68
N PRO A 112 -25.72 -8.63 18.15
CA PRO A 112 -24.82 -8.97 19.25
C PRO A 112 -23.36 -8.90 18.80
N VAL A 113 -22.54 -8.19 19.58
CA VAL A 113 -21.11 -8.01 19.32
C VAL A 113 -20.30 -8.72 20.40
N GLN A 114 -19.29 -9.51 20.04
CA GLN A 114 -18.54 -10.33 21.00
C GLN A 114 -17.83 -9.49 22.09
N GLY A 115 -17.32 -8.32 21.73
CA GLY A 115 -16.65 -7.40 22.65
C GLY A 115 -16.45 -6.02 22.04
N PRO A 116 -16.01 -5.02 22.81
CA PRO A 116 -15.93 -3.63 22.39
C PRO A 116 -14.68 -3.36 21.53
N THR A 117 -14.56 -4.06 20.40
CA THR A 117 -13.48 -3.85 19.41
C THR A 117 -14.05 -3.55 18.05
N LEU A 118 -13.27 -2.84 17.22
CA LEU A 118 -13.64 -2.48 15.86
C LEU A 118 -13.94 -3.74 15.04
N SER A 119 -13.04 -4.72 15.06
CA SER A 119 -13.17 -5.96 14.28
C SER A 119 -14.43 -6.76 14.61
N HIS A 120 -14.73 -6.98 15.89
CA HIS A 120 -15.93 -7.72 16.29
C HIS A 120 -17.21 -7.02 15.81
N THR A 121 -17.22 -5.69 15.81
CA THR A 121 -18.38 -4.92 15.38
C THR A 121 -18.52 -4.95 13.87
N THR A 122 -17.43 -4.74 13.13
CA THR A 122 -17.41 -4.86 11.68
C THR A 122 -17.94 -6.22 11.25
N ASP A 123 -17.42 -7.32 11.82
CA ASP A 123 -17.84 -8.68 11.47
C ASP A 123 -19.29 -9.00 11.86
N ALA A 124 -19.77 -8.49 12.99
CA ALA A 124 -21.15 -8.70 13.42
C ALA A 124 -22.14 -7.95 12.52
N LEU A 125 -21.87 -6.66 12.24
CA LEU A 125 -22.75 -5.85 11.42
C LEU A 125 -22.71 -6.28 9.95
N ARG A 126 -21.53 -6.62 9.41
CA ARG A 126 -21.41 -7.15 8.04
C ARG A 126 -22.27 -8.39 7.84
N ARG A 127 -22.15 -9.38 8.73
CA ARG A 127 -22.99 -10.60 8.69
C ARG A 127 -24.48 -10.32 8.82
N TRP A 128 -24.86 -9.25 9.54
CA TRP A 128 -26.25 -8.84 9.63
C TRP A 128 -26.73 -8.11 8.36
N LEU A 129 -25.85 -7.31 7.74
CA LEU A 129 -26.12 -6.64 6.46
C LEU A 129 -26.17 -7.63 5.28
N ASP A 130 -25.57 -8.81 5.40
CA ASP A 130 -25.69 -9.86 4.38
C ASP A 130 -27.17 -10.21 4.12
N GLY A 131 -27.63 -9.99 2.89
CA GLY A 131 -29.03 -10.19 2.49
C GLY A 131 -29.97 -9.02 2.83
N ARG A 132 -29.46 -7.90 3.34
CA ARG A 132 -30.19 -6.64 3.55
C ARG A 132 -29.62 -5.55 2.64
N THR A 133 -30.48 -4.62 2.23
CA THR A 133 -30.12 -3.58 1.25
C THR A 133 -30.66 -2.22 1.69
N PRO A 134 -30.19 -1.68 2.84
CA PRO A 134 -30.56 -0.33 3.22
C PRO A 134 -30.05 0.67 2.17
N ASP A 135 -30.83 1.71 1.91
CA ASP A 135 -30.46 2.78 0.97
C ASP A 135 -29.36 3.67 1.54
N ASP A 136 -29.40 3.87 2.86
CA ASP A 136 -28.47 4.71 3.60
C ASP A 136 -28.32 4.19 5.03
N ILE A 137 -27.12 4.32 5.59
CA ILE A 137 -26.74 3.84 6.91
C ILE A 137 -26.26 5.03 7.75
N LEU A 138 -27.04 5.37 8.77
CA LEU A 138 -26.73 6.35 9.79
C LEU A 138 -26.06 5.66 10.97
N VAL A 139 -24.81 6.00 11.26
CA VAL A 139 -24.06 5.46 12.40
C VAL A 139 -23.98 6.51 13.50
N THR A 140 -24.52 6.22 14.68
CA THR A 140 -24.43 7.15 15.80
C THR A 140 -23.03 7.14 16.43
N CYS A 141 -22.58 8.29 16.90
CA CYS A 141 -21.35 8.42 17.68
C CYS A 141 -21.57 9.22 18.96
N GLY A 142 -20.86 8.84 20.02
CA GLY A 142 -20.99 9.45 21.35
C GLY A 142 -21.84 8.65 22.34
N SER A 143 -22.48 7.56 21.90
CA SER A 143 -23.05 6.52 22.76
C SER A 143 -22.24 5.23 22.69
N GLY A 144 -22.31 4.41 23.73
CA GLY A 144 -21.58 3.15 23.78
C GLY A 144 -20.05 3.30 23.74
N ALA A 145 -19.37 2.18 23.50
CA ALA A 145 -17.93 2.21 23.23
C ALA A 145 -17.67 2.73 21.81
N TYR A 146 -16.73 3.69 21.68
CA TYR A 146 -16.35 4.28 20.39
C TYR A 146 -16.04 3.23 19.31
N ALA A 147 -15.36 2.14 19.70
CA ALA A 147 -15.04 1.01 18.83
C ALA A 147 -16.26 0.39 18.12
N LEU A 148 -17.44 0.38 18.75
CA LEU A 148 -18.66 -0.10 18.13
C LEU A 148 -19.10 0.82 16.99
N SER A 149 -19.13 2.14 17.23
CA SER A 149 -19.47 3.12 16.18
C SER A 149 -18.46 3.08 15.03
N ALA A 150 -17.16 3.01 15.32
CA ALA A 150 -16.12 2.96 14.29
C ALA A 150 -16.18 1.67 13.46
N GLY A 151 -16.42 0.52 14.10
CA GLY A 151 -16.61 -0.76 13.40
C GLY A 151 -17.90 -0.81 12.59
N ALA A 152 -18.98 -0.18 13.08
CA ALA A 152 -20.21 -0.03 12.32
C ALA A 152 -20.01 0.82 11.06
N LEU A 153 -19.25 1.91 11.16
CA LEU A 153 -18.85 2.70 10.00
C LEU A 153 -18.04 1.86 9.01
N CYS A 154 -17.07 1.06 9.47
CA CYS A 154 -16.27 0.19 8.61
C CYS A 154 -17.15 -0.81 7.84
N ALA A 155 -18.07 -1.49 8.52
CA ALA A 155 -19.02 -2.40 7.87
C ALA A 155 -19.97 -1.68 6.89
N ALA A 156 -20.41 -0.46 7.21
CA ALA A 156 -21.22 0.35 6.31
C ALA A 156 -20.46 0.69 5.02
N LEU A 157 -19.19 1.10 5.13
CA LEU A 157 -18.33 1.38 3.98
C LEU A 157 -18.07 0.14 3.12
N GLU A 158 -17.85 -1.02 3.74
CA GLU A 158 -17.66 -2.30 3.03
C GLU A 158 -18.93 -2.75 2.29
N SER A 159 -20.11 -2.39 2.79
CA SER A 159 -21.40 -2.73 2.16
C SER A 159 -21.73 -1.93 0.88
N ARG A 160 -20.87 -0.97 0.49
CA ARG A 160 -21.07 -0.05 -0.65
C ARG A 160 -22.38 0.77 -0.59
N ARG A 161 -22.89 1.01 0.62
CA ARG A 161 -24.05 1.87 0.86
C ARG A 161 -23.59 3.25 1.29
N SER A 162 -24.45 4.25 1.12
CA SER A 162 -24.21 5.56 1.70
C SER A 162 -24.08 5.41 3.22
N ALA A 163 -23.01 5.96 3.78
CA ALA A 163 -22.72 5.92 5.20
C ALA A 163 -22.58 7.36 5.73
N ARG A 164 -23.34 7.69 6.77
CA ARG A 164 -23.32 8.99 7.43
C ARG A 164 -23.14 8.82 8.93
N ILE A 165 -22.40 9.73 9.53
CA ILE A 165 -22.15 9.79 10.97
C ILE A 165 -23.14 10.76 11.59
N LEU A 166 -23.72 10.38 12.72
CA LEU A 166 -24.66 11.18 13.49
C LEU A 166 -24.11 11.39 14.91
N ASP A 167 -23.78 12.63 15.25
CA ASP A 167 -23.38 12.96 16.62
C ASP A 167 -24.60 13.00 17.53
N ILE A 168 -24.57 12.28 18.65
CA ILE A 168 -25.67 12.33 19.63
C ILE A 168 -25.88 13.73 20.22
N ALA A 169 -24.85 14.58 20.24
CA ALA A 169 -24.94 15.93 20.77
C ALA A 169 -25.60 16.92 19.78
N GLY A 170 -25.63 16.59 18.49
CA GLY A 170 -26.22 17.39 17.41
C GLY A 170 -26.90 16.50 16.37
N ALA A 171 -27.81 15.65 16.83
CA ALA A 171 -28.42 14.57 16.04
C ALA A 171 -29.36 15.06 14.92
N GLU A 172 -29.58 16.36 14.79
CA GLU A 172 -30.24 16.99 13.66
C GLU A 172 -29.32 17.15 12.42
N ARG A 173 -28.01 16.92 12.58
CA ARG A 173 -27.02 17.00 11.50
C ARG A 173 -26.31 15.66 11.29
N SER A 174 -26.27 15.21 10.04
CA SER A 174 -25.50 14.03 9.62
C SER A 174 -24.29 14.44 8.79
N TYR A 175 -23.17 13.76 8.97
CA TYR A 175 -21.93 14.00 8.23
C TYR A 175 -21.60 12.84 7.31
N THR A 176 -21.38 13.11 6.03
CA THR A 176 -20.95 12.10 5.06
C THR A 176 -19.43 12.02 5.03
N LEU A 177 -18.88 10.81 5.16
CA LEU A 177 -17.51 10.54 4.73
C LEU A 177 -17.55 10.25 3.22
N GLY A 178 -17.60 11.32 2.43
CA GLY A 178 -17.68 11.21 0.97
C GLY A 178 -16.29 11.06 0.33
N PRO A 179 -16.22 10.55 -0.92
CA PRO A 179 -14.97 10.57 -1.67
C PRO A 179 -14.46 11.99 -1.86
N ALA A 180 -13.14 12.16 -1.87
CA ALA A 180 -12.53 13.46 -2.05
C ALA A 180 -12.93 14.07 -3.41
N ARG A 181 -13.17 15.39 -3.43
CA ARG A 181 -13.38 16.13 -4.68
C ARG A 181 -12.06 16.21 -5.45
N GLY A 182 -12.12 16.18 -6.79
CA GLY A 182 -10.92 16.31 -7.63
C GLY A 182 -10.11 15.03 -7.78
N MET A 183 -10.78 13.88 -7.96
CA MET A 183 -10.12 12.57 -8.09
C MET A 183 -9.08 12.51 -9.22
N ASP A 184 -9.30 13.21 -10.34
CA ASP A 184 -8.35 13.25 -11.46
C ASP A 184 -7.01 13.88 -11.07
N THR A 185 -7.03 14.95 -10.27
CA THR A 185 -5.82 15.62 -9.77
C THR A 185 -5.03 14.72 -8.83
N TYR A 186 -5.71 13.91 -8.02
CA TYR A 186 -5.05 12.91 -7.20
C TYR A 186 -4.44 11.80 -8.06
N LEU A 187 -5.12 11.36 -9.13
CA LEU A 187 -4.60 10.29 -10.00
C LEU A 187 -3.26 10.67 -10.61
N GLU A 188 -3.12 11.90 -11.11
CA GLU A 188 -1.83 12.42 -11.58
C GLU A 188 -0.75 12.31 -10.51
N SER A 189 -1.04 12.75 -9.28
CA SER A 189 -0.09 12.72 -8.16
C SER A 189 0.34 11.29 -7.80
N TRP A 190 -0.60 10.34 -7.82
CA TRP A 190 -0.33 8.92 -7.57
C TRP A 190 0.49 8.28 -8.69
N LEU A 191 0.16 8.53 -9.96
CA LEU A 191 0.95 8.04 -11.10
C LEU A 191 2.37 8.62 -11.09
N LEU A 192 2.51 9.89 -10.71
CA LEU A 192 3.79 10.57 -10.57
C LEU A 192 4.64 9.99 -9.44
N ARG A 193 4.07 9.86 -8.23
CA ARG A 193 4.77 9.28 -7.09
C ARG A 193 5.23 7.85 -7.37
N HIS A 194 4.36 7.05 -7.99
CA HIS A 194 4.67 5.66 -8.33
C HIS A 194 5.41 5.50 -9.67
N ARG A 195 5.70 6.59 -10.38
CA ARG A 195 6.49 6.62 -11.62
C ARG A 195 5.91 5.76 -12.74
N PHE A 196 4.60 5.83 -12.90
CA PHE A 196 3.85 5.22 -14.01
C PHE A 196 3.83 6.18 -15.21
N TRP A 197 5.01 6.45 -15.78
CA TRP A 197 5.23 7.53 -16.76
C TRP A 197 4.40 7.39 -18.04
N ASP A 198 4.28 6.20 -18.60
CA ASP A 198 3.45 5.95 -19.77
C ASP A 198 1.96 6.19 -19.50
N ALA A 199 1.47 5.91 -18.29
CA ALA A 199 0.10 6.26 -17.94
C ALA A 199 -0.07 7.78 -17.74
N LEU A 200 0.95 8.48 -17.22
CA LEU A 200 0.98 9.95 -17.20
C LEU A 200 0.96 10.54 -18.60
N ALA A 201 1.68 9.94 -19.56
CA ALA A 201 1.67 10.38 -20.96
C ALA A 201 0.27 10.30 -21.59
N GLU A 202 -0.57 9.34 -21.16
CA GLU A 202 -1.95 9.19 -21.64
C GLU A 202 -2.89 10.27 -21.06
N ILE A 203 -2.71 10.66 -19.79
CA ILE A 203 -3.63 11.57 -19.09
C ILE A 203 -3.18 13.03 -19.03
N ASP A 204 -1.91 13.31 -19.30
CA ASP A 204 -1.31 14.66 -19.37
C ASP A 204 -0.65 14.90 -20.74
N PRO A 205 -1.45 15.18 -21.79
CA PRO A 205 -0.95 15.38 -23.15
C PRO A 205 0.03 16.55 -23.27
N ASP A 206 -0.11 17.57 -22.44
CA ASP A 206 0.71 18.79 -22.47
C ASP A 206 2.18 18.50 -22.16
N HIS A 207 2.46 17.48 -21.34
CA HIS A 207 3.82 17.05 -20.99
C HIS A 207 4.14 15.63 -21.45
N ALA A 208 3.31 15.03 -22.33
CA ALA A 208 3.50 13.68 -22.83
C ALA A 208 4.93 13.38 -23.35
N PRO A 209 5.63 14.29 -24.08
CA PRO A 209 7.00 14.02 -24.52
C PRO A 209 7.99 13.79 -23.37
N LEU A 210 7.82 14.48 -22.23
CA LEU A 210 8.62 14.27 -21.02
C LEU A 210 8.30 12.90 -20.40
N TRP A 211 7.01 12.59 -20.26
CA TRP A 211 6.57 11.32 -19.67
C TRP A 211 7.00 10.12 -20.51
N GLU A 212 6.92 10.20 -21.83
CA GLU A 212 7.43 9.16 -22.74
C GLU A 212 8.96 9.01 -22.65
N LEU A 213 9.70 10.10 -22.46
CA LEU A 213 11.16 10.05 -22.25
C LEU A 213 11.49 9.32 -20.93
N LEU A 214 10.78 9.62 -19.84
CA LEU A 214 10.96 8.94 -18.56
C LEU A 214 10.52 7.47 -18.62
N ALA A 215 9.45 7.15 -19.35
CA ALA A 215 9.01 5.79 -19.61
C ALA A 215 10.08 5.00 -20.39
N ALA A 216 10.68 5.61 -21.41
CA ALA A 216 11.77 5.01 -22.18
C ALA A 216 13.01 4.76 -21.30
N ARG A 217 13.35 5.71 -20.40
CA ARG A 217 14.42 5.55 -19.42
C ARG A 217 14.19 4.35 -18.49
N GLN A 218 12.99 4.18 -17.95
CA GLN A 218 12.66 3.00 -17.12
C GLN A 218 12.77 1.69 -17.89
N ALA A 219 12.45 1.72 -19.19
CA ALA A 219 12.61 0.61 -20.10
C ALA A 219 14.07 0.37 -20.52
N GLY A 220 15.03 1.17 -20.05
CA GLY A 220 16.42 1.10 -20.48
C GLY A 220 16.64 1.49 -21.95
N ASN A 221 15.66 2.16 -22.58
CA ASN A 221 15.68 2.50 -23.98
C ASN A 221 16.27 3.92 -24.20
N ILE A 222 17.46 3.97 -24.80
CA ILE A 222 18.17 5.22 -25.11
C ILE A 222 17.77 5.84 -26.46
N ASP A 223 17.07 5.10 -27.33
CA ASP A 223 16.76 5.54 -28.69
C ASP A 223 15.81 6.74 -28.69
N ARG A 224 14.89 6.81 -27.71
CA ARG A 224 13.97 7.95 -27.55
C ARG A 224 14.73 9.23 -27.28
N ALA A 225 15.72 9.19 -26.39
CA ALA A 225 16.58 10.33 -26.10
C ALA A 225 17.42 10.71 -27.32
N ALA A 226 18.01 9.72 -28.01
CA ALA A 226 18.80 9.96 -29.22
C ALA A 226 17.98 10.64 -30.33
N ALA A 227 16.72 10.24 -30.52
CA ALA A 227 15.82 10.88 -31.47
C ALA A 227 15.51 12.34 -31.09
N LEU A 228 15.36 12.66 -29.80
CA LEU A 228 15.11 14.02 -29.32
C LEU A 228 16.33 14.96 -29.48
N THR A 229 17.56 14.44 -29.39
CA THR A 229 18.80 15.22 -29.58
C THR A 229 18.84 15.94 -30.95
N SER A 230 18.18 15.33 -31.96
CA SER A 230 18.15 15.79 -33.35
C SER A 230 17.02 16.79 -33.68
N ARG A 231 16.13 17.12 -32.73
CA ARG A 231 14.99 18.03 -32.97
C ARG A 231 15.30 19.48 -32.53
N PRO A 232 14.81 20.49 -33.27
CA PRO A 232 14.98 21.91 -32.92
C PRO A 232 14.15 22.31 -31.68
N ASP A 233 13.00 21.67 -31.47
CA ASP A 233 12.09 21.93 -30.35
C ASP A 233 12.49 21.09 -29.12
N ARG A 234 13.69 21.35 -28.60
CA ARG A 234 14.17 20.67 -27.39
C ARG A 234 13.26 21.03 -26.22
N LEU A 235 12.89 20.03 -25.42
CA LEU A 235 12.25 20.27 -24.13
C LEU A 235 13.14 21.22 -23.31
N PRO A 236 12.63 22.39 -22.87
CA PRO A 236 13.43 23.39 -22.17
C PRO A 236 14.08 22.79 -20.91
N GLY A 237 15.37 23.06 -20.69
CA GLY A 237 16.07 22.66 -19.46
C GLY A 237 16.46 21.17 -19.35
N ILE A 238 16.31 20.36 -20.41
CA ILE A 238 16.67 18.93 -20.37
C ILE A 238 18.10 18.69 -20.89
N GLU A 239 18.98 18.16 -20.05
CA GLU A 239 20.26 17.57 -20.46
C GLU A 239 20.04 16.21 -21.16
N ILE A 240 19.49 16.22 -22.38
CA ILE A 240 19.12 15.01 -23.15
C ILE A 240 20.32 14.05 -23.29
N GLU A 241 21.54 14.57 -23.34
CA GLU A 241 22.77 13.77 -23.44
C GLU A 241 22.89 12.72 -22.33
N ARG A 242 22.45 12.99 -21.11
CA ARG A 242 22.51 11.99 -20.02
C ARG A 242 21.56 10.81 -20.26
N PHE A 243 20.45 11.04 -20.97
CA PHE A 243 19.50 10.00 -21.33
C PHE A 243 19.96 9.14 -22.51
N THR A 244 21.02 9.56 -23.22
CA THR A 244 21.65 8.76 -24.28
C THR A 244 22.76 7.84 -23.78
N LYS A 245 23.16 7.95 -22.50
CA LYS A 245 24.23 7.15 -21.90
C LYS A 245 23.65 5.85 -21.31
N PRO A 246 24.13 4.66 -21.72
CA PRO A 246 23.56 3.38 -21.25
C PRO A 246 23.65 3.17 -19.74
N TRP A 247 24.75 3.59 -19.11
CA TRP A 247 24.98 3.33 -17.69
C TRP A 247 24.07 4.15 -16.75
N PRO A 248 23.99 5.49 -16.87
CA PRO A 248 23.01 6.27 -16.11
C PRO A 248 21.57 5.77 -16.27
N ILE A 249 21.18 5.37 -17.48
CA ILE A 249 19.86 4.84 -17.77
C ILE A 249 19.62 3.48 -17.10
N ALA A 250 20.59 2.57 -17.13
CA ALA A 250 20.51 1.30 -16.42
C ALA A 250 20.36 1.48 -14.90
N GLN A 251 21.15 2.39 -14.32
CA GLN A 251 21.09 2.71 -12.90
C GLN A 251 19.72 3.27 -12.52
N ALA A 252 19.18 4.18 -13.33
CA ALA A 252 17.84 4.70 -13.14
C ALA A 252 16.75 3.64 -13.26
N ALA A 253 16.81 2.80 -14.30
CA ALA A 253 15.88 1.70 -14.48
C ALA A 253 15.89 0.73 -13.29
N LEU A 254 17.06 0.40 -12.73
CA LEU A 254 17.17 -0.44 -11.54
C LEU A 254 16.44 0.19 -10.33
N PHE A 255 16.76 1.43 -9.99
CA PHE A 255 16.21 2.06 -8.77
C PHE A 255 14.73 2.40 -8.89
N GLU A 256 14.26 2.87 -10.05
CA GLU A 256 12.85 3.17 -10.25
C GLU A 256 11.99 1.89 -10.17
N ARG A 257 12.48 0.77 -10.69
CA ARG A 257 11.79 -0.53 -10.62
C ARG A 257 11.79 -1.09 -9.20
N LEU A 258 12.90 -0.97 -8.47
CA LEU A 258 12.95 -1.29 -7.03
C LEU A 258 11.95 -0.44 -6.23
N GLY A 259 11.85 0.86 -6.52
CA GLY A 259 10.89 1.77 -5.92
C GLY A 259 9.43 1.38 -6.17
N ARG A 260 9.12 0.86 -7.36
CA ARG A 260 7.80 0.31 -7.70
C ARG A 260 7.51 -1.06 -7.09
N GLY A 261 8.53 -1.72 -6.54
CA GLY A 261 8.38 -3.06 -5.99
C GLY A 261 8.40 -4.17 -7.04
N GLU A 262 8.98 -3.89 -8.21
CA GLU A 262 9.22 -4.90 -9.24
C GLU A 262 10.27 -5.90 -8.80
N ALA A 263 10.26 -7.09 -9.40
CA ALA A 263 11.37 -8.01 -9.27
C ALA A 263 12.64 -7.35 -9.84
N ALA A 264 13.71 -7.33 -9.05
CA ALA A 264 15.01 -6.89 -9.53
C ALA A 264 15.48 -7.82 -10.66
N ASP A 265 15.67 -7.28 -11.88
CA ASP A 265 16.13 -8.11 -12.98
C ASP A 265 17.58 -8.51 -12.78
N HIS A 266 17.88 -9.76 -13.13
CA HIS A 266 19.23 -10.30 -13.14
C HIS A 266 20.24 -9.35 -13.80
N GLY A 267 19.96 -8.91 -15.04
CA GLY A 267 20.91 -8.17 -15.86
C GLY A 267 21.23 -6.79 -15.29
N LEU A 268 20.21 -6.06 -14.84
CA LEU A 268 20.37 -4.74 -14.22
C LEU A 268 21.15 -4.84 -12.92
N LEU A 269 20.73 -5.71 -12.00
CA LEU A 269 21.38 -5.84 -10.69
C LEU A 269 22.81 -6.36 -10.83
N ARG A 270 23.07 -7.28 -11.76
CA ARG A 270 24.42 -7.78 -12.04
C ARG A 270 25.33 -6.72 -12.61
N ALA A 271 24.88 -6.00 -13.64
CA ALA A 271 25.69 -4.96 -14.23
C ALA A 271 26.02 -3.88 -13.18
N TRP A 272 25.01 -3.48 -12.38
CA TRP A 272 25.16 -2.63 -11.21
C TRP A 272 26.22 -3.16 -10.24
N PHE A 273 26.07 -4.41 -9.78
CA PHE A 273 26.96 -5.03 -8.79
C PHE A 273 28.41 -5.05 -9.29
N ALA A 274 28.64 -5.55 -10.50
CA ALA A 274 29.97 -5.64 -11.09
C ALA A 274 30.60 -4.26 -11.35
N HIS A 275 29.81 -3.26 -11.73
CA HIS A 275 30.30 -1.89 -11.89
C HIS A 275 30.70 -1.26 -10.56
N GLN A 276 29.84 -1.36 -9.54
CA GLN A 276 30.11 -0.76 -8.23
C GLN A 276 31.31 -1.43 -7.57
N LEU A 277 31.39 -2.76 -7.61
CA LEU A 277 32.54 -3.49 -7.06
C LEU A 277 33.84 -3.08 -7.76
N HIS A 278 33.86 -3.01 -9.09
CA HIS A 278 35.02 -2.56 -9.85
C HIS A 278 35.39 -1.10 -9.53
N LYS A 279 34.40 -0.21 -9.40
CA LYS A 279 34.61 1.19 -9.03
C LYS A 279 35.22 1.32 -7.64
N PHE A 280 34.69 0.61 -6.64
CA PHE A 280 35.24 0.63 -5.29
C PHE A 280 36.65 0.05 -5.25
N PHE A 281 36.87 -1.09 -5.93
CA PHE A 281 38.19 -1.71 -6.03
C PHE A 281 39.23 -0.75 -6.62
N ASN A 282 38.97 -0.13 -7.77
CA ASN A 282 39.93 0.79 -8.40
C ASN A 282 40.26 2.01 -7.52
N ASN A 283 39.31 2.47 -6.71
CA ASN A 283 39.53 3.60 -5.80
C ASN A 283 40.32 3.21 -4.54
N GLU A 284 40.29 1.94 -4.14
CA GLU A 284 40.78 1.45 -2.85
C GLU A 284 41.91 0.41 -2.99
N GLU A 285 42.31 0.04 -4.21
CA GLU A 285 43.22 -1.09 -4.49
C GLU A 285 44.49 -1.04 -3.64
N THR A 286 45.10 0.14 -3.52
CA THR A 286 46.34 0.35 -2.77
C THR A 286 46.16 0.25 -1.25
N LEU A 287 44.93 0.43 -0.75
CA LEU A 287 44.55 0.37 0.65
C LEU A 287 44.15 -1.04 1.10
N LEU A 288 43.83 -1.93 0.15
CA LEU A 288 43.47 -3.32 0.44
C LEU A 288 44.68 -4.15 0.83
N SER A 289 44.48 -5.06 1.80
CA SER A 289 45.44 -6.12 2.08
C SER A 289 45.69 -6.98 0.82
N PRO A 290 46.90 -7.51 0.59
CA PRO A 290 47.21 -8.27 -0.62
C PRO A 290 46.21 -9.40 -0.90
N ARG A 291 45.81 -10.12 0.16
CA ARG A 291 44.81 -11.19 0.06
C ARG A 291 43.46 -10.71 -0.45
N ASN A 292 42.91 -9.63 0.11
CA ASN A 292 41.62 -9.11 -0.33
C ASN A 292 41.74 -8.47 -1.71
N ARG A 293 42.87 -7.84 -2.03
CA ARG A 293 43.15 -7.30 -3.36
C ARG A 293 43.06 -8.40 -4.42
N ASP A 294 43.80 -9.49 -4.24
CA ASP A 294 43.83 -10.61 -5.19
C ASP A 294 42.45 -11.27 -5.32
N LEU A 295 41.77 -11.53 -4.18
CA LEU A 295 40.44 -12.14 -4.17
C LEU A 295 39.38 -11.29 -4.89
N ILE A 296 39.40 -9.97 -4.70
CA ILE A 296 38.45 -9.05 -5.33
C ILE A 296 38.79 -8.86 -6.82
N ALA A 297 40.08 -8.78 -7.17
CA ALA A 297 40.52 -8.75 -8.56
C ALA A 297 40.06 -10.00 -9.33
N ASP A 298 40.28 -11.18 -8.77
CA ASP A 298 39.81 -12.46 -9.34
C ASP A 298 38.30 -12.47 -9.52
N LEU A 299 37.54 -11.96 -8.54
CA LEU A 299 36.09 -11.87 -8.65
C LEU A 299 35.65 -10.88 -9.75
N ILE A 300 36.32 -9.74 -9.87
CA ILE A 300 36.06 -8.75 -10.93
C ILE A 300 36.32 -9.36 -12.31
N ASP A 301 37.43 -10.07 -12.47
CA ASP A 301 37.77 -10.74 -13.73
C ASP A 301 36.72 -11.80 -14.10
N VAL A 302 36.28 -12.58 -13.12
CA VAL A 302 35.17 -13.54 -13.28
C VAL A 302 33.85 -12.85 -13.63
N LEU A 303 33.54 -11.71 -13.02
CA LEU A 303 32.33 -10.94 -13.35
C LEU A 303 32.42 -10.36 -14.78
N GLY A 304 33.64 -10.09 -15.23
CA GLY A 304 33.99 -9.60 -16.56
C GLY A 304 34.01 -10.67 -17.64
N ASP A 305 34.37 -11.93 -17.35
CA ASP A 305 34.44 -13.04 -18.29
C ASP A 305 33.14 -13.88 -18.34
N ARG A 306 32.69 -14.19 -19.57
CA ARG A 306 31.44 -14.90 -19.87
C ARG A 306 31.64 -16.32 -20.37
N ASN A 307 32.84 -16.70 -20.80
CA ASN A 307 33.03 -18.00 -21.44
C ASN A 307 33.14 -19.16 -20.42
N SER A 308 33.29 -18.85 -19.13
CA SER A 308 33.26 -19.85 -18.07
C SER A 308 31.83 -20.08 -17.57
N ASP A 309 30.95 -20.65 -18.39
CA ASP A 309 29.68 -21.26 -17.91
C ASP A 309 29.92 -22.45 -16.94
N GLN A 310 31.19 -22.76 -16.67
CA GLN A 310 31.61 -23.71 -15.63
C GLN A 310 31.79 -22.98 -14.28
N GLY A 311 30.69 -22.76 -13.58
CA GLY A 311 30.69 -22.38 -12.16
C GLY A 311 29.78 -21.21 -11.83
N GLY A 312 28.80 -21.44 -10.96
CA GLY A 312 27.78 -20.45 -10.58
C GLY A 312 28.39 -19.17 -10.01
N LEU A 313 28.16 -18.04 -10.70
CA LEU A 313 28.64 -16.70 -10.31
C LEU A 313 28.20 -16.29 -8.88
N ALA A 314 26.96 -16.63 -8.51
CA ALA A 314 26.47 -16.46 -7.14
C ALA A 314 27.22 -17.34 -6.11
N GLY A 315 27.79 -18.47 -6.53
CA GLY A 315 28.72 -19.26 -5.73
C GLY A 315 30.04 -18.53 -5.51
N LYS A 316 30.63 -17.98 -6.57
CA LYS A 316 31.89 -17.22 -6.51
C LYS A 316 31.78 -15.96 -5.65
N ILE A 317 30.68 -15.20 -5.75
CA ILE A 317 30.40 -14.06 -4.87
C ILE A 317 30.28 -14.50 -3.41
N ARG A 318 29.61 -15.63 -3.12
CA ARG A 318 29.52 -16.17 -1.75
C ARG A 318 30.88 -16.61 -1.20
N THR A 319 31.70 -17.25 -2.03
CA THR A 319 33.06 -17.63 -1.64
C THR A 319 33.87 -16.39 -1.31
N ALA A 320 33.88 -15.39 -2.19
CA ALA A 320 34.58 -14.13 -1.95
C ALA A 320 34.07 -13.43 -0.68
N SER A 321 32.75 -13.32 -0.51
CA SER A 321 32.09 -12.77 0.68
C SER A 321 32.56 -13.43 1.98
N ARG A 322 32.63 -14.77 2.01
CA ARG A 322 33.11 -15.54 3.17
C ARG A 322 34.61 -15.39 3.44
N GLU A 323 35.40 -15.28 2.37
CA GLU A 323 36.86 -15.29 2.45
C GLU A 323 37.47 -13.91 2.73
N THR A 324 36.72 -12.84 2.41
CA THR A 324 37.13 -11.46 2.64
C THR A 324 37.16 -11.14 4.14
N ARG A 325 38.35 -10.92 4.71
CA ARG A 325 38.59 -10.69 6.16
C ARG A 325 39.38 -9.39 6.39
N GLY A 326 39.16 -8.71 7.53
CA GLY A 326 39.79 -7.40 7.79
C GLY A 326 39.22 -6.28 6.90
N ASP A 327 40.03 -5.24 6.66
CA ASP A 327 39.79 -4.10 5.76
C ASP A 327 38.38 -3.47 5.91
N HIS A 328 37.97 -3.25 7.17
CA HIS A 328 36.61 -2.81 7.52
C HIS A 328 36.21 -1.43 6.95
N GLU A 329 37.20 -0.62 6.59
CA GLU A 329 37.00 0.71 6.00
C GLU A 329 36.82 0.67 4.47
N SER A 330 37.10 -0.46 3.81
CA SER A 330 36.93 -0.61 2.35
C SER A 330 35.45 -0.77 1.97
N ALA A 331 34.98 0.07 1.04
CA ALA A 331 33.64 -0.06 0.48
C ALA A 331 33.50 -1.32 -0.38
N ALA A 332 34.56 -1.77 -1.06
CA ALA A 332 34.56 -3.03 -1.80
C ALA A 332 34.35 -4.24 -0.87
N VAL A 333 35.05 -4.26 0.27
CA VAL A 333 34.89 -5.30 1.31
C VAL A 333 33.51 -5.21 1.98
N ALA A 334 33.05 -4.01 2.32
CA ALA A 334 31.72 -3.80 2.89
C ALA A 334 30.60 -4.30 1.95
N MET A 335 30.74 -4.05 0.64
CA MET A 335 29.83 -4.56 -0.39
C MET A 335 29.79 -6.09 -0.44
N LEU A 336 30.92 -6.77 -0.35
CA LEU A 336 30.97 -8.23 -0.33
C LEU A 336 30.45 -8.82 1.00
N ARG A 337 30.49 -8.08 2.10
CA ARG A 337 29.96 -8.49 3.41
C ARG A 337 28.48 -8.16 3.62
N ASP A 338 27.87 -7.40 2.73
CA ASP A 338 26.43 -7.13 2.76
C ASP A 338 25.67 -8.41 2.35
N ASN A 339 25.36 -9.26 3.35
CA ASN A 339 24.66 -10.52 3.13
C ASN A 339 23.29 -10.33 2.47
N ALA A 340 22.57 -9.24 2.81
CA ALA A 340 21.29 -8.93 2.20
C ALA A 340 21.46 -8.62 0.71
N LEU A 341 22.53 -7.92 0.32
CA LEU A 341 22.85 -7.67 -1.08
C LEU A 341 23.26 -8.95 -1.82
N VAL A 342 24.08 -9.79 -1.20
CA VAL A 342 24.49 -11.07 -1.79
C VAL A 342 23.30 -12.01 -1.97
N ASP A 343 22.38 -12.04 -1.00
CA ASP A 343 21.15 -12.82 -1.09
C ASP A 343 20.22 -12.26 -2.17
N LEU A 344 19.96 -10.94 -2.19
CA LEU A 344 19.19 -10.28 -3.25
C LEU A 344 19.79 -10.58 -4.63
N TYR A 345 21.11 -10.44 -4.78
CA TYR A 345 21.81 -10.78 -6.01
C TYR A 345 21.63 -12.25 -6.36
N ARG A 346 21.76 -13.18 -5.42
CA ARG A 346 21.56 -14.62 -5.69
C ARG A 346 20.15 -14.89 -6.20
N GLU A 347 19.15 -14.26 -5.61
CA GLU A 347 17.76 -14.43 -6.02
C GLU A 347 17.51 -13.85 -7.41
N ALA A 348 17.96 -12.61 -7.66
CA ALA A 348 17.92 -11.97 -8.96
C ALA A 348 18.76 -12.72 -10.01
N ALA A 349 19.88 -13.33 -9.61
CA ALA A 349 20.79 -14.05 -10.50
C ALA A 349 20.22 -15.38 -11.00
N THR A 350 19.16 -15.85 -10.37
CA THR A 350 18.30 -16.80 -11.02
C THR A 350 17.36 -16.01 -11.93
N HIS A 351 17.29 -16.39 -13.21
CA HIS A 351 16.15 -16.06 -14.09
C HIS A 351 14.78 -16.49 -13.48
N GLN A 352 14.77 -17.07 -12.28
CA GLN A 352 13.60 -17.40 -11.47
C GLN A 352 13.12 -16.26 -10.56
N ALA A 353 13.80 -15.10 -10.52
CA ALA A 353 13.45 -14.00 -9.62
C ALA A 353 12.00 -13.51 -9.80
N HIS A 354 11.54 -13.46 -11.04
CA HIS A 354 10.15 -13.17 -11.44
C HIS A 354 9.15 -14.27 -11.03
N LEU A 355 9.64 -15.46 -10.66
CA LEU A 355 8.83 -16.65 -10.34
C LEU A 355 8.64 -16.87 -8.86
N LYS A 356 9.48 -16.25 -8.03
CA LYS A 356 9.36 -16.39 -6.58
C LYS A 356 8.16 -15.56 -6.10
N PRO A 357 7.36 -16.06 -5.16
CA PRO A 357 6.46 -15.19 -4.44
C PRO A 357 7.30 -14.11 -3.74
N ASP A 358 6.76 -12.89 -3.70
CA ASP A 358 7.35 -11.82 -2.90
C ASP A 358 7.45 -12.29 -1.44
N PRO A 359 8.56 -12.03 -0.71
CA PRO A 359 8.60 -12.28 0.72
C PRO A 359 7.36 -11.72 1.41
N ALA A 360 6.82 -12.47 2.37
CA ALA A 360 5.60 -12.10 3.10
C ALA A 360 5.73 -10.74 3.81
N GLU A 361 6.96 -10.37 4.16
CA GLU A 361 7.32 -9.11 4.79
C GLU A 361 8.56 -8.53 4.07
N PRO A 362 8.39 -7.67 3.05
CA PRO A 362 9.53 -7.01 2.41
C PRO A 362 10.17 -6.06 3.43
N GLY A 363 11.47 -6.21 3.65
CA GLY A 363 12.27 -5.33 4.52
C GLY A 363 12.98 -4.21 3.75
N PRO A 364 13.81 -3.41 4.43
CA PRO A 364 14.61 -2.38 3.77
C PRO A 364 15.53 -3.01 2.72
N LEU A 365 15.85 -2.22 1.69
CA LEU A 365 16.85 -2.61 0.71
C LEU A 365 18.21 -2.83 1.38
N PRO A 366 19.07 -3.69 0.81
CA PRO A 366 20.43 -3.90 1.33
C PRO A 366 21.17 -2.57 1.52
N PRO A 367 21.86 -2.36 2.66
CA PRO A 367 22.47 -1.07 3.00
C PRO A 367 23.37 -0.48 1.90
N VAL A 368 24.14 -1.32 1.21
CA VAL A 368 25.06 -0.86 0.14
C VAL A 368 24.28 -0.40 -1.10
N LEU A 369 23.18 -1.09 -1.43
CA LEU A 369 22.29 -0.72 -2.53
C LEU A 369 21.53 0.56 -2.19
N LEU A 370 21.03 0.68 -0.96
CA LEU A 370 20.34 1.87 -0.47
C LEU A 370 21.26 3.11 -0.50
N ALA A 371 22.49 2.99 0.02
CA ALA A 371 23.46 4.09 -0.03
C ALA A 371 23.81 4.51 -1.46
N ALA A 372 23.81 3.57 -2.41
CA ALA A 372 23.99 3.88 -3.82
C ALA A 372 22.77 4.57 -4.44
N ALA A 373 21.55 4.17 -4.05
CA ALA A 373 20.32 4.83 -4.45
C ALA A 373 20.28 6.27 -3.93
N ASP A 374 20.56 6.48 -2.64
CA ASP A 374 20.58 7.81 -2.00
C ASP A 374 21.59 8.76 -2.68
N ARG A 375 22.78 8.26 -3.06
CA ARG A 375 23.75 9.06 -3.82
C ARG A 375 23.23 9.40 -5.21
N TRP A 376 22.61 8.44 -5.89
CA TRP A 376 22.08 8.64 -7.22
C TRP A 376 20.89 9.60 -7.25
N GLU A 377 19.97 9.51 -6.29
CA GLU A 377 18.81 10.40 -6.18
C GLU A 377 19.22 11.88 -6.04
N LYS A 378 20.36 12.16 -5.38
CA LYS A 378 20.89 13.53 -5.25
C LYS A 378 21.28 14.16 -6.60
N ASP A 379 21.76 13.33 -7.52
CA ASP A 379 22.25 13.74 -8.85
C ASP A 379 21.22 13.48 -9.96
N ASP A 380 20.05 12.93 -9.63
CA ASP A 380 19.02 12.59 -10.60
C ASP A 380 18.22 13.83 -11.04
N HIS A 381 18.22 14.08 -12.35
CA HIS A 381 17.56 15.24 -12.94
C HIS A 381 16.04 15.12 -12.97
N THR A 382 15.47 13.93 -12.76
CA THR A 382 14.02 13.74 -12.78
C THR A 382 13.30 14.69 -11.83
N VAL A 383 13.92 14.99 -10.67
CA VAL A 383 13.38 15.97 -9.72
C VAL A 383 13.18 17.32 -10.39
N ASN A 384 14.20 17.85 -11.06
CA ASN A 384 14.14 19.15 -11.75
C ASN A 384 13.19 19.13 -12.95
N LEU A 385 13.11 18.00 -13.67
CA LEU A 385 12.21 17.84 -14.81
C LEU A 385 10.74 17.86 -14.37
N VAL A 386 10.42 17.15 -13.29
CA VAL A 386 9.07 17.10 -12.73
C VAL A 386 8.69 18.43 -12.09
N THR A 387 9.58 19.05 -11.30
CA THR A 387 9.29 20.36 -10.70
C THR A 387 9.14 21.46 -11.74
N GLY A 388 9.85 21.35 -12.88
CA GLY A 388 9.67 22.23 -14.04
C GLY A 388 8.26 22.23 -14.64
N THR A 389 7.45 21.18 -14.41
CA THR A 389 6.03 21.14 -14.81
C THR A 389 5.08 21.70 -13.74
N GLY A 390 5.62 22.27 -12.65
CA GLY A 390 4.85 22.76 -11.51
C GLY A 390 4.35 21.65 -10.58
N ARG A 391 4.82 20.41 -10.78
CA ARG A 391 4.37 19.24 -10.01
C ARG A 391 5.35 18.84 -8.91
N THR A 392 4.82 18.16 -7.90
CA THR A 392 5.62 17.61 -6.81
C THR A 392 6.41 16.40 -7.29
N CYS A 393 7.72 16.36 -7.02
CA CYS A 393 8.50 15.13 -7.14
C CYS A 393 8.66 14.48 -5.76
N TRP A 394 8.72 13.15 -5.72
CA TRP A 394 9.03 12.36 -4.53
C TRP A 394 10.33 11.57 -4.72
N PRO A 395 11.03 11.21 -3.64
CA PRO A 395 12.14 10.27 -3.68
C PRO A 395 11.73 8.95 -4.34
N VAL A 396 12.64 8.31 -5.07
CA VAL A 396 12.35 7.15 -5.92
C VAL A 396 11.94 5.94 -5.11
N LEU A 397 12.61 5.70 -3.98
CA LEU A 397 12.28 4.60 -3.05
C LEU A 397 11.43 5.07 -1.85
N GLY A 398 10.74 6.22 -1.95
CA GLY A 398 10.01 6.81 -0.83
C GLY A 398 10.90 7.51 0.19
N SER A 399 10.34 8.06 1.27
CA SER A 399 11.12 8.70 2.35
C SER A 399 11.50 7.72 3.46
N GLY A 400 10.79 6.60 3.59
CA GLY A 400 10.83 5.72 4.76
C GLY A 400 10.02 6.25 5.95
N ASP A 401 9.33 7.38 5.79
CA ASP A 401 8.58 8.03 6.86
C ASP A 401 7.19 7.41 7.01
N VAL A 402 6.80 7.14 8.25
CA VAL A 402 5.44 6.73 8.62
C VAL A 402 4.81 7.84 9.44
N LEU A 403 3.66 8.36 8.99
CA LEU A 403 2.87 9.33 9.74
C LEU A 403 1.72 8.63 10.47
N ALA A 404 1.56 8.94 11.74
CA ALA A 404 0.42 8.54 12.54
C ALA A 404 -0.36 9.75 13.05
N LEU A 405 -1.68 9.66 13.01
CA LEU A 405 -2.59 10.59 13.67
C LEU A 405 -3.28 9.86 14.83
N MET A 406 -3.34 10.52 16.00
CA MET A 406 -4.03 9.97 17.18
C MET A 406 -4.73 11.09 17.94
N ALA A 407 -6.03 10.94 18.21
CA ALA A 407 -6.76 11.85 19.09
C ALA A 407 -6.35 11.65 20.56
N VAL A 408 -6.31 12.72 21.34
CA VAL A 408 -6.00 12.65 22.79
C VAL A 408 -7.29 12.83 23.58
N GLY A 409 -7.60 11.85 24.44
CA GLY A 409 -8.74 11.90 25.35
C GLY A 409 -8.48 12.74 26.61
N LEU A 410 -9.50 12.87 27.45
CA LEU A 410 -9.38 13.51 28.75
C LEU A 410 -8.39 12.80 29.67
N ASP A 411 -7.83 13.57 30.59
CA ASP A 411 -6.90 13.09 31.61
C ASP A 411 -7.57 12.13 32.60
N ARG A 412 -6.76 11.25 33.18
CA ARG A 412 -7.23 10.24 34.13
C ARG A 412 -6.24 10.14 35.29
N ASP A 413 -6.65 10.67 36.43
CA ASP A 413 -5.84 10.66 37.66
C ASP A 413 -5.27 9.26 37.97
N GLY A 414 -3.96 9.21 38.20
CA GLY A 414 -3.24 8.00 38.58
C GLY A 414 -3.02 6.98 37.45
N ARG A 415 -3.25 7.34 36.18
CA ARG A 415 -3.11 6.44 35.02
C ARG A 415 -1.92 6.76 34.10
N ASP A 416 -1.00 7.63 34.52
CA ASP A 416 0.19 8.00 33.73
C ASP A 416 1.00 6.80 33.23
N GLY A 417 1.16 5.75 34.05
CA GLY A 417 1.88 4.54 33.65
C GLY A 417 1.16 3.72 32.57
N GLU A 418 -0.18 3.84 32.44
CA GLU A 418 -0.93 3.24 31.33
C GLU A 418 -0.78 4.06 30.06
N ASP A 419 -0.88 5.37 30.18
CA ASP A 419 -0.72 6.32 29.07
C ASP A 419 0.68 6.21 28.46
N HIS A 420 1.70 6.11 29.31
CA HIS A 420 3.07 5.87 28.89
C HIS A 420 3.22 4.53 28.14
N ARG A 421 2.65 3.44 28.66
CA ARG A 421 2.70 2.15 27.93
C ARG A 421 1.92 2.19 26.61
N ALA A 422 0.83 2.95 26.54
CA ALA A 422 0.01 3.06 25.34
C ALA A 422 0.76 3.81 24.23
N ILE A 423 1.42 4.93 24.57
CA ILE A 423 2.21 5.67 23.58
C ILE A 423 3.41 4.85 23.09
N LEU A 424 4.08 4.09 23.98
CA LEU A 424 5.16 3.18 23.58
C LEU A 424 4.67 2.05 22.67
N ALA A 425 3.47 1.50 22.91
CA ALA A 425 2.87 0.49 22.04
C ALA A 425 2.60 1.06 20.63
N VAL A 426 2.13 2.32 20.54
CA VAL A 426 1.96 3.02 19.26
C VAL A 426 3.31 3.19 18.55
N ILE A 427 4.32 3.76 19.22
CA ILE A 427 5.64 3.94 18.58
C ILE A 427 6.25 2.61 18.13
N THR A 428 6.07 1.55 18.91
CA THR A 428 6.56 0.20 18.56
C THR A 428 5.87 -0.32 17.29
N ASP A 429 4.56 -0.13 17.14
CA ASP A 429 3.83 -0.48 15.92
C ASP A 429 4.33 0.31 14.71
N LEU A 430 4.50 1.62 14.85
CA LEU A 430 4.99 2.48 13.77
C LEU A 430 6.41 2.09 13.36
N ARG A 431 7.27 1.75 14.32
CA ARG A 431 8.62 1.24 14.04
C ARG A 431 8.58 -0.07 13.28
N ARG A 432 7.71 -1.01 13.66
CA ARG A 432 7.50 -2.24 12.93
C ARG A 432 7.08 -1.95 11.48
N ARG A 433 6.12 -1.04 11.26
CA ARG A 433 5.68 -0.67 9.90
C ARG A 433 6.81 -0.07 9.07
N GLN A 434 7.57 0.86 9.66
CA GLN A 434 8.74 1.44 9.02
C GLN A 434 9.77 0.40 8.59
N GLN A 435 9.99 -0.66 9.39
CA GLN A 435 10.90 -1.75 9.04
C GLN A 435 10.46 -2.55 7.80
N HIS A 436 9.22 -2.38 7.34
CA HIS A 436 8.71 -2.99 6.11
C HIS A 436 8.76 -2.06 4.88
N LEU A 437 9.31 -0.85 5.04
CA LEU A 437 9.52 0.09 3.94
C LEU A 437 10.87 -0.17 3.27
N LEU A 438 11.00 0.28 2.02
CA LEU A 438 12.21 0.09 1.23
C LEU A 438 13.45 0.77 1.82
N ARG A 439 13.23 1.79 2.66
CA ARG A 439 14.29 2.51 3.37
C ARG A 439 13.85 2.87 4.80
N PRO A 440 14.79 3.00 5.74
CA PRO A 440 14.51 3.57 7.05
C PRO A 440 14.31 5.09 6.95
N GLY A 441 13.28 5.61 7.60
CA GLY A 441 13.00 7.06 7.71
C GLY A 441 12.72 7.50 9.15
N ALA A 442 11.88 8.51 9.32
CA ALA A 442 11.43 9.02 10.60
C ALA A 442 10.03 8.48 10.98
N LEU A 443 9.80 8.30 12.28
CA LEU A 443 8.46 8.01 12.80
C LEU A 443 7.80 9.33 13.17
N LYS A 444 6.71 9.71 12.49
CA LYS A 444 6.01 10.97 12.75
C LYS A 444 4.70 10.68 13.43
N LEU A 445 4.46 11.24 14.60
CA LEU A 445 3.19 11.13 15.32
C LEU A 445 2.63 12.52 15.58
N ARG A 446 1.37 12.74 15.19
CA ARG A 446 0.62 13.97 15.49
C ARG A 446 -0.52 13.65 16.45
N LEU A 447 -0.41 14.23 17.64
CA LEU A 447 -1.39 14.12 18.72
C LEU A 447 -2.42 15.23 18.55
N LEU A 448 -3.68 14.88 18.29
CA LEU A 448 -4.75 15.85 18.12
C LEU A 448 -5.36 16.17 19.48
N ALA A 449 -5.23 17.42 19.92
CA ALA A 449 -5.63 17.85 21.24
C ALA A 449 -6.67 18.96 21.17
N SER A 450 -7.74 18.80 21.94
CA SER A 450 -8.66 19.89 22.26
C SER A 450 -8.04 20.77 23.35
N PRO A 451 -8.58 21.96 23.64
CA PRO A 451 -8.12 22.81 24.73
C PRO A 451 -8.04 22.07 26.08
N GLU A 452 -8.97 21.16 26.33
CA GLU A 452 -9.05 20.37 27.57
C GLU A 452 -8.03 19.22 27.63
N THR A 453 -7.48 18.79 26.50
CA THR A 453 -6.54 17.65 26.41
C THR A 453 -5.12 18.07 26.06
N GLN A 454 -4.88 19.37 25.89
CA GLN A 454 -3.61 19.93 25.45
C GLN A 454 -2.45 19.59 26.38
N ASP A 455 -2.61 19.76 27.69
CA ASP A 455 -1.56 19.46 28.67
C ASP A 455 -1.19 17.98 28.65
N ARG A 456 -2.19 17.09 28.59
CA ARG A 456 -1.97 15.65 28.47
C ARG A 456 -1.26 15.30 27.17
N ALA A 457 -1.64 15.90 26.05
CA ALA A 457 -1.00 15.67 24.76
C ALA A 457 0.49 16.07 24.79
N HIS A 458 0.83 17.21 25.41
CA HIS A 458 2.22 17.62 25.59
C HIS A 458 3.01 16.66 26.49
N ARG A 459 2.41 16.14 27.58
CA ARG A 459 3.04 15.10 28.41
C ARG A 459 3.31 13.82 27.62
N LEU A 460 2.32 13.34 26.85
CA LEU A 460 2.47 12.15 25.98
C LEU A 460 3.58 12.35 24.94
N SER A 461 3.64 13.51 24.30
CA SER A 461 4.70 13.88 23.35
C SER A 461 6.08 13.87 24.02
N HIS A 462 6.18 14.43 25.23
CA HIS A 462 7.44 14.41 25.98
C HIS A 462 7.88 12.99 26.36
N TRP A 463 6.96 12.13 26.83
CA TRP A 463 7.29 10.73 27.14
C TRP A 463 7.74 9.97 25.90
N ALA A 464 7.00 10.10 24.79
CA ALA A 464 7.36 9.45 23.53
C ALA A 464 8.75 9.88 23.05
N THR A 465 9.08 11.17 23.15
CA THR A 465 10.37 11.70 22.69
C THR A 465 11.53 11.29 23.60
N ARG A 466 11.32 11.21 24.92
CA ARG A 466 12.38 10.87 25.89
C ARG A 466 12.72 9.38 25.87
N ASP A 467 11.70 8.54 25.74
CA ASP A 467 11.82 7.10 25.99
C ASP A 467 11.96 6.29 24.66
N THR A 468 12.15 6.99 23.53
CA THR A 468 12.45 6.39 22.22
C THR A 468 13.77 6.93 21.69
N ASP A 469 14.50 6.13 20.91
CA ASP A 469 15.67 6.63 20.17
C ASP A 469 15.29 7.87 19.35
N ALA A 470 16.26 8.76 19.06
CA ALA A 470 16.09 10.11 18.48
C ALA A 470 15.36 10.23 17.11
N THR A 471 14.70 9.17 16.63
CA THR A 471 14.07 9.03 15.32
C THR A 471 12.56 9.29 15.31
N ALA A 472 11.91 9.48 16.46
CA ALA A 472 10.48 9.79 16.55
C ALA A 472 10.21 11.31 16.67
N ASP A 473 9.54 11.88 15.67
CA ASP A 473 9.01 13.25 15.66
C ASP A 473 7.55 13.26 16.15
N VAL A 474 7.36 13.47 17.45
CA VAL A 474 6.04 13.48 18.11
C VAL A 474 5.62 14.90 18.45
N ARG A 475 4.61 15.43 17.75
CA ARG A 475 4.11 16.80 17.93
C ARG A 475 2.62 16.85 18.26
N VAL A 476 2.19 17.94 18.88
CA VAL A 476 0.79 18.21 19.22
C VAL A 476 0.19 19.16 18.19
N ILE A 477 -0.96 18.80 17.63
CA ILE A 477 -1.86 19.70 16.91
C ILE A 477 -2.92 20.13 17.92
N GLY A 478 -2.74 21.33 18.50
CA GLY A 478 -3.60 21.88 19.55
C GLY A 478 -4.80 22.65 19.02
N GLY A 479 -5.76 22.94 19.91
CA GLY A 479 -6.94 23.75 19.58
C GLY A 479 -7.98 23.05 18.71
N VAL A 480 -7.89 21.73 18.56
CA VAL A 480 -8.80 20.95 17.71
C VAL A 480 -10.18 20.88 18.35
N THR A 481 -11.15 21.59 17.79
CA THR A 481 -12.52 21.70 18.29
C THR A 481 -13.53 21.80 17.15
N GLY A 482 -14.81 21.64 17.47
CA GLY A 482 -15.91 21.78 16.52
C GLY A 482 -16.44 20.45 16.00
N ASP A 483 -17.22 20.53 14.93
CA ASP A 483 -17.77 19.36 14.26
C ASP A 483 -16.74 18.63 13.39
N LEU A 484 -17.17 17.56 12.71
CA LEU A 484 -16.31 16.70 11.90
C LEU A 484 -15.53 17.50 10.85
N LEU A 485 -16.19 18.46 10.18
CA LEU A 485 -15.59 19.25 9.11
C LEU A 485 -14.60 20.27 9.66
N ALA A 486 -14.96 20.96 10.75
CA ALA A 486 -14.05 21.90 11.42
C ALA A 486 -12.78 21.20 11.93
N VAL A 487 -12.92 20.00 12.51
CA VAL A 487 -11.78 19.17 12.92
C VAL A 487 -10.96 18.76 11.70
N ARG A 488 -11.59 18.27 10.62
CA ARG A 488 -10.89 17.89 9.39
C ARG A 488 -10.06 19.05 8.86
N ASP A 489 -10.66 20.23 8.73
CA ASP A 489 -10.02 21.42 8.18
C ASP A 489 -8.86 21.90 9.06
N SER A 490 -9.03 21.83 10.39
CA SER A 490 -7.95 22.16 11.34
C SER A 490 -6.76 21.21 11.22
N VAL A 491 -7.03 19.90 11.12
CA VAL A 491 -5.97 18.88 11.00
C VAL A 491 -5.27 18.99 9.65
N THR A 492 -6.00 19.05 8.54
CA THR A 492 -5.43 19.17 7.19
C THR A 492 -4.61 20.45 7.02
N THR A 493 -5.10 21.58 7.56
CA THR A 493 -4.35 22.85 7.58
C THR A 493 -3.05 22.72 8.36
N ALA A 494 -3.08 22.09 9.55
CA ALA A 494 -1.89 21.87 10.36
C ALA A 494 -0.87 20.96 9.66
N LEU A 495 -1.33 19.91 8.96
CA LEU A 495 -0.46 19.05 8.17
C LEU A 495 0.13 19.78 6.95
N ALA A 496 -0.66 20.64 6.30
CA ALA A 496 -0.25 21.42 5.13
C ALA A 496 0.73 22.55 5.45
N ALA A 497 0.74 23.06 6.68
CA ALA A 497 1.63 24.11 7.16
C ALA A 497 3.10 23.65 7.32
N GLU A 498 3.34 22.33 7.37
CA GLU A 498 4.69 21.77 7.41
C GLU A 498 5.37 21.92 6.02
N ALA A 499 6.70 21.77 6.00
CA ALA A 499 7.50 22.02 4.81
C ALA A 499 6.98 21.24 3.57
N PRO A 500 7.02 21.84 2.37
CA PRO A 500 6.69 21.13 1.14
C PRO A 500 7.73 20.04 0.84
N PRO A 501 7.34 18.99 0.10
CA PRO A 501 8.28 17.97 -0.35
C PRO A 501 9.32 18.56 -1.31
N THR A 502 10.58 18.16 -1.15
CA THR A 502 11.70 18.65 -1.98
C THR A 502 12.07 17.68 -3.10
N GLY A 503 11.36 16.54 -3.20
CA GLY A 503 11.75 15.42 -4.06
C GLY A 503 13.00 14.67 -3.61
N ARG A 504 13.49 14.98 -2.40
CA ARG A 504 14.69 14.39 -1.81
C ARG A 504 14.37 13.88 -0.41
N ARG A 505 15.14 12.88 0.01
CA ARG A 505 15.11 12.33 1.35
C ARG A 505 15.27 13.43 2.40
N ASP A 506 14.67 13.21 3.57
CA ASP A 506 14.77 14.07 4.75
C ASP A 506 14.26 15.50 4.51
N SER A 507 13.29 15.66 3.60
CA SER A 507 12.62 16.95 3.35
C SER A 507 11.90 17.52 4.58
N GLY A 508 11.69 16.70 5.61
CA GLY A 508 10.86 17.02 6.77
C GLY A 508 9.37 17.05 6.47
N SER A 509 8.98 17.00 5.19
CA SER A 509 7.59 17.15 4.76
C SER A 509 6.67 16.06 5.28
N LEU A 510 5.43 16.43 5.60
CA LEU A 510 4.36 15.47 5.88
C LEU A 510 3.65 14.96 4.61
N ARG A 511 3.99 15.51 3.44
CA ARG A 511 3.55 15.01 2.12
C ARG A 511 4.50 13.95 1.55
N ASP A 512 5.72 13.89 2.09
CA ASP A 512 6.74 12.91 1.72
C ASP A 512 6.74 11.75 2.72
N ILE A 513 5.59 11.11 2.90
CA ILE A 513 5.40 9.95 3.80
C ILE A 513 5.03 8.73 2.97
N ASP A 514 5.47 7.54 3.36
CA ASP A 514 5.18 6.31 2.63
C ASP A 514 3.96 5.56 3.15
N GLU A 515 3.53 5.83 4.38
CA GLU A 515 2.32 5.26 4.98
C GLU A 515 1.69 6.23 5.96
N LEU A 516 0.35 6.32 5.93
CA LEU A 516 -0.46 7.04 6.90
C LEU A 516 -1.25 6.04 7.77
N VAL A 517 -1.12 6.17 9.09
CA VAL A 517 -1.78 5.32 10.08
C VAL A 517 -2.70 6.17 10.94
N LEU A 518 -3.97 5.77 11.05
CA LEU A 518 -4.90 6.35 12.01
C LEU A 518 -4.98 5.44 13.23
N VAL A 519 -4.60 5.98 14.39
CA VAL A 519 -4.68 5.28 15.67
C VAL A 519 -5.97 5.66 16.35
N LEU A 520 -6.95 4.77 16.24
CA LEU A 520 -8.26 4.94 16.85
C LEU A 520 -8.20 4.55 18.33
N ASN A 521 -8.62 5.45 19.19
CA ASN A 521 -8.66 5.27 20.64
C ASN A 521 -9.99 5.83 21.20
N PRO A 522 -10.33 5.58 22.47
CA PRO A 522 -11.57 6.11 23.08
C PRO A 522 -11.50 7.62 23.39
N GLY A 523 -10.81 8.42 22.56
CA GLY A 523 -10.84 9.88 22.59
C GLY A 523 -12.19 10.47 22.16
N PRO A 524 -12.32 11.81 22.08
CA PRO A 524 -13.56 12.47 21.71
C PRO A 524 -14.04 11.98 20.33
N PRO A 525 -15.28 11.47 20.19
CA PRO A 525 -15.76 10.87 18.95
C PRO A 525 -15.63 11.79 17.74
N MET A 526 -16.04 13.06 17.88
CA MET A 526 -15.99 14.03 16.77
C MET A 526 -14.55 14.33 16.33
N THR A 527 -13.60 14.40 17.27
CA THR A 527 -12.17 14.53 16.95
C THR A 527 -11.68 13.32 16.16
N ASN A 528 -12.05 12.11 16.58
CA ASN A 528 -11.68 10.88 15.88
C ASN A 528 -12.27 10.79 14.46
N TYR A 529 -13.54 11.15 14.27
CA TYR A 529 -14.15 11.12 12.93
C TYR A 529 -13.63 12.23 12.01
N GLY A 530 -13.36 13.43 12.56
CA GLY A 530 -12.67 14.49 11.82
C GLY A 530 -11.24 14.09 11.44
N MET A 531 -10.53 13.37 12.32
CA MET A 531 -9.23 12.75 12.02
C MET A 531 -9.33 11.69 10.91
N ILE A 532 -10.36 10.85 10.91
CA ILE A 532 -10.62 9.89 9.82
C ILE A 532 -10.77 10.64 8.50
N SER A 533 -11.61 11.68 8.47
CA SER A 533 -11.82 12.49 7.27
C SER A 533 -10.53 13.18 6.79
N ALA A 534 -9.76 13.77 7.70
CA ALA A 534 -8.48 14.40 7.40
C ALA A 534 -7.46 13.37 6.89
N GLY A 535 -7.46 12.16 7.47
CA GLY A 535 -6.58 11.07 7.06
C GLY A 535 -6.85 10.59 5.63
N VAL A 536 -8.12 10.46 5.25
CA VAL A 536 -8.53 10.14 3.87
C VAL A 536 -7.99 11.19 2.89
N GLU A 537 -8.27 12.47 3.15
CA GLU A 537 -7.83 13.57 2.30
C GLU A 537 -6.30 13.67 2.22
N TRP A 538 -5.62 13.54 3.36
CA TRP A 538 -4.16 13.61 3.42
C TRP A 538 -3.50 12.43 2.72
N SER A 539 -4.05 11.22 2.82
CA SER A 539 -3.53 10.05 2.11
C SER A 539 -3.57 10.22 0.59
N LEU A 540 -4.62 10.87 0.07
CA LEU A 540 -4.75 11.20 -1.35
C LEU A 540 -3.75 12.29 -1.75
N THR A 541 -3.61 13.32 -0.92
CA THR A 541 -2.66 14.44 -1.13
C THR A 541 -1.19 13.98 -1.09
N ALA A 542 -0.84 13.12 -0.15
CA ALA A 542 0.49 12.54 -0.03
C ALA A 542 0.71 11.36 -1.00
N ALA A 543 -0.34 10.90 -1.68
CA ALA A 543 -0.34 9.72 -2.54
C ALA A 543 0.19 8.44 -1.87
N CYS A 544 -0.21 8.19 -0.61
CA CYS A 544 0.26 7.06 0.18
C CYS A 544 -0.90 6.16 0.65
N PRO A 545 -0.64 4.88 0.98
CA PRO A 545 -1.62 4.01 1.62
C PRO A 545 -2.09 4.55 2.98
N LEU A 546 -3.37 4.32 3.27
CA LEU A 546 -4.03 4.65 4.54
C LEU A 546 -4.41 3.38 5.28
N ARG A 547 -4.08 3.30 6.57
CA ARG A 547 -4.48 2.19 7.44
C ARG A 547 -5.09 2.65 8.74
N ILE A 548 -6.08 1.90 9.22
CA ILE A 548 -6.64 2.06 10.56
C ILE A 548 -6.02 1.02 11.49
N THR A 549 -5.60 1.46 12.67
CA THR A 549 -5.24 0.59 13.80
C THR A 549 -6.00 1.06 15.05
N GLU A 550 -6.48 0.11 15.85
CA GLU A 550 -7.23 0.35 17.08
C GLU A 550 -6.32 0.16 18.30
N LEU A 551 -6.26 1.16 19.17
CA LEU A 551 -5.62 1.08 20.48
C LEU A 551 -6.61 0.54 21.51
N THR A 552 -6.42 -0.72 21.88
CA THR A 552 -7.26 -1.48 22.81
C THR A 552 -6.51 -1.84 24.08
N ARG A 553 -7.19 -2.56 24.98
CA ARG A 553 -6.58 -3.20 26.15
C ARG A 553 -6.75 -4.70 26.05
N ARG A 554 -5.68 -5.43 26.39
CA ARG A 554 -5.70 -6.87 26.61
C ARG A 554 -6.48 -7.22 27.89
N PRO A 555 -6.85 -8.49 28.09
CA PRO A 555 -7.47 -8.96 29.33
C PRO A 555 -6.62 -8.70 30.58
N ASP A 556 -5.30 -8.63 30.45
CA ASP A 556 -4.35 -8.28 31.51
C ASP A 556 -4.24 -6.75 31.78
N GLY A 557 -5.01 -5.94 31.05
CA GLY A 557 -5.05 -4.49 31.14
C GLY A 557 -3.94 -3.77 30.37
N LEU A 558 -3.01 -4.48 29.72
CA LEU A 558 -1.94 -3.86 28.94
C LEU A 558 -2.48 -3.30 27.61
N PRO A 559 -1.96 -2.16 27.14
CA PRO A 559 -2.35 -1.61 25.85
C PRO A 559 -1.88 -2.53 24.72
N GLU A 560 -2.73 -2.71 23.72
CA GLU A 560 -2.44 -3.49 22.52
C GLU A 560 -3.03 -2.80 21.29
N LEU A 561 -2.23 -2.71 20.22
CA LEU A 561 -2.72 -2.29 18.92
C LEU A 561 -3.29 -3.49 18.17
N ARG A 562 -4.52 -3.35 17.68
CA ARG A 562 -5.22 -4.34 16.84
C ARG A 562 -5.57 -3.73 15.50
N GLY A 563 -5.57 -4.53 14.44
CA GLY A 563 -5.95 -4.07 13.10
C GLY A 563 -4.78 -3.77 12.17
N GLY A 564 -4.98 -2.85 11.23
CA GLY A 564 -4.13 -2.62 10.06
C GLY A 564 -4.85 -2.82 8.72
N ALA A 565 -6.18 -2.79 8.72
CA ALA A 565 -7.00 -2.94 7.52
C ALA A 565 -7.09 -1.60 6.75
N PRO A 566 -6.97 -1.62 5.41
CA PRO A 566 -7.16 -0.44 4.57
C PRO A 566 -8.65 -0.25 4.20
N VAL A 567 -9.56 -0.35 5.17
CA VAL A 567 -11.02 -0.21 4.93
C VAL A 567 -11.35 1.18 4.37
N LEU A 568 -10.67 2.22 4.83
CA LEU A 568 -10.84 3.59 4.35
C LEU A 568 -10.30 3.82 2.94
N ALA A 569 -9.55 2.88 2.36
CA ALA A 569 -9.09 3.03 1.00
C ALA A 569 -10.26 3.12 0.00
N GLY A 570 -11.42 2.53 0.33
CA GLY A 570 -12.65 2.66 -0.45
C GLY A 570 -13.20 4.09 -0.59
N LEU A 571 -12.73 5.03 0.25
CA LEU A 571 -13.13 6.45 0.17
C LEU A 571 -12.33 7.24 -0.88
N GLY A 572 -11.42 6.62 -1.62
CA GLY A 572 -10.79 7.24 -2.78
C GLY A 572 -9.50 6.57 -3.23
N ALA A 573 -8.66 6.10 -2.29
CA ALA A 573 -7.38 5.48 -2.61
C ALA A 573 -7.53 4.23 -3.48
N ASP A 574 -8.63 3.48 -3.34
CA ASP A 574 -8.94 2.33 -4.20
C ASP A 574 -9.02 2.70 -5.67
N HIS A 575 -9.58 3.87 -6.00
CA HIS A 575 -9.65 4.34 -7.39
C HIS A 575 -8.24 4.57 -7.95
N MET A 576 -7.36 5.23 -7.18
CA MET A 576 -5.97 5.50 -7.54
C MET A 576 -5.17 4.21 -7.70
N LEU A 577 -5.24 3.34 -6.68
CA LEU A 577 -4.57 2.04 -6.66
C LEU A 577 -5.06 1.15 -7.81
N THR A 578 -6.34 1.24 -8.19
CA THR A 578 -6.91 0.47 -9.30
C THR A 578 -6.34 0.92 -10.63
N ALA A 579 -6.26 2.22 -10.87
CA ALA A 579 -5.63 2.75 -12.08
C ALA A 579 -4.15 2.33 -12.17
N LEU A 580 -3.41 2.42 -11.06
CA LEU A 580 -2.03 1.93 -10.98
C LEU A 580 -1.95 0.42 -11.24
N ALA A 581 -2.82 -0.38 -10.63
CA ALA A 581 -2.83 -1.83 -10.79
C ALA A 581 -3.16 -2.23 -12.23
N VAL A 582 -4.15 -1.60 -12.87
CA VAL A 582 -4.48 -1.78 -14.29
C VAL A 582 -3.26 -1.47 -15.15
N SER A 583 -2.59 -0.36 -14.89
CA SER A 583 -1.40 0.04 -15.64
C SER A 583 -0.24 -0.96 -15.43
N ALA A 584 -0.06 -1.51 -14.24
CA ALA A 584 0.91 -2.57 -13.97
C ALA A 584 0.56 -3.87 -14.69
N VAL A 585 -0.70 -4.30 -14.66
CA VAL A 585 -1.18 -5.48 -15.42
C VAL A 585 -0.97 -5.29 -16.92
N ARG A 586 -1.19 -4.09 -17.46
CA ARG A 586 -0.92 -3.77 -18.88
C ARG A 586 0.55 -3.90 -19.26
N ARG A 587 1.48 -3.69 -18.32
CA ARG A 587 2.92 -3.96 -18.48
C ARG A 587 3.30 -5.42 -18.22
N LEU A 588 2.33 -6.28 -17.92
CA LEU A 588 2.53 -7.65 -17.42
C LEU A 588 3.37 -7.69 -16.13
N ASP A 589 3.39 -6.59 -15.38
CA ASP A 589 4.00 -6.49 -14.05
C ASP A 589 2.98 -6.89 -12.98
N LEU A 590 2.71 -8.20 -12.95
CA LEU A 590 1.67 -8.80 -12.13
C LEU A 590 2.03 -8.77 -10.63
N ARG A 591 3.32 -8.70 -10.29
CA ARG A 591 3.78 -8.55 -8.90
C ARG A 591 3.43 -7.18 -8.34
N THR A 592 3.76 -6.11 -9.07
CA THR A 592 3.39 -4.75 -8.65
C THR A 592 1.89 -4.58 -8.59
N ALA A 593 1.16 -5.10 -9.59
CA ALA A 593 -0.30 -5.12 -9.56
C ALA A 593 -0.85 -5.80 -8.30
N ARG A 594 -0.30 -6.95 -7.92
CA ARG A 594 -0.71 -7.68 -6.71
C ARG A 594 -0.46 -6.86 -5.45
N ARG A 595 0.73 -6.25 -5.32
CA ARG A 595 1.07 -5.38 -4.18
C ARG A 595 0.15 -4.17 -4.05
N LEU A 596 -0.25 -3.58 -5.18
CA LEU A 596 -1.19 -2.46 -5.20
C LEU A 596 -2.58 -2.91 -4.76
N VAL A 597 -3.07 -4.05 -5.28
CA VAL A 597 -4.37 -4.61 -4.89
C VAL A 597 -4.39 -5.04 -3.43
N GLU A 598 -3.31 -5.59 -2.88
CA GLU A 598 -3.20 -5.95 -1.45
C GLU A 598 -3.39 -4.76 -0.50
N ARG A 599 -3.21 -3.52 -1.00
CA ARG A 599 -3.38 -2.27 -0.24
C ARG A 599 -4.79 -1.66 -0.36
N MET A 600 -5.64 -2.17 -1.25
CA MET A 600 -7.02 -1.68 -1.45
C MET A 600 -7.95 -2.11 -0.33
N SER A 601 -9.19 -1.63 -0.26
CA SER A 601 -10.22 -2.19 0.63
C SER A 601 -10.62 -3.64 0.23
N GLU A 602 -11.52 -4.30 0.98
CA GLU A 602 -11.86 -5.71 0.76
C GLU A 602 -12.51 -6.01 -0.62
N PRO A 603 -13.48 -5.22 -1.12
CA PRO A 603 -14.17 -5.57 -2.36
C PRO A 603 -13.26 -5.60 -3.61
N PRO A 604 -12.36 -4.63 -3.87
CA PRO A 604 -11.42 -4.73 -4.98
C PRO A 604 -10.42 -5.89 -4.82
N ARG A 605 -10.12 -6.30 -3.57
CA ARG A 605 -9.22 -7.43 -3.28
C ARG A 605 -9.75 -8.79 -3.72
N GLU A 606 -11.03 -8.91 -4.09
CA GLU A 606 -11.59 -10.13 -4.70
C GLU A 606 -10.91 -10.54 -6.02
N VAL A 607 -10.21 -9.61 -6.69
CA VAL A 607 -9.42 -9.93 -7.89
C VAL A 607 -8.11 -10.65 -7.57
N LEU A 608 -7.61 -10.58 -6.32
CA LEU A 608 -6.30 -11.15 -5.93
C LEU A 608 -6.13 -12.63 -6.31
N PRO A 609 -7.10 -13.54 -6.10
CA PRO A 609 -6.94 -14.93 -6.50
C PRO A 609 -6.76 -15.11 -8.01
N ARG A 610 -7.44 -14.28 -8.82
CA ARG A 610 -7.31 -14.30 -10.29
C ARG A 610 -5.98 -13.72 -10.74
N LEU A 611 -5.57 -12.61 -10.13
CA LEU A 611 -4.28 -11.98 -10.39
C LEU A 611 -3.12 -12.92 -10.03
N LYS A 612 -3.17 -13.58 -8.86
CA LYS A 612 -2.20 -14.61 -8.44
C LYS A 612 -2.17 -15.80 -9.40
N ARG A 613 -3.33 -16.22 -9.92
CA ARG A 613 -3.42 -17.27 -10.95
C ARG A 613 -2.75 -16.84 -12.25
N LEU A 614 -3.07 -15.64 -12.75
CA LEU A 614 -2.45 -15.09 -13.96
C LEU A 614 -0.93 -14.94 -13.80
N GLU A 615 -0.46 -14.47 -12.65
CA GLU A 615 0.97 -14.38 -12.29
C GLU A 615 1.62 -15.77 -12.32
N SER A 616 1.00 -16.76 -11.67
CA SER A 616 1.48 -18.14 -11.67
C SER A 616 1.45 -18.78 -13.06
N ASP A 617 0.43 -18.52 -13.87
CA ASP A 617 0.32 -19.09 -15.21
C ASP A 617 1.31 -18.43 -16.17
N LEU A 618 1.55 -17.11 -16.07
CA LEU A 618 2.51 -16.39 -16.91
C LEU A 618 3.96 -16.63 -16.52
N TYR A 619 4.28 -16.61 -15.22
CA TYR A 619 5.65 -16.69 -14.75
C TYR A 619 5.95 -18.07 -14.14
N GLY A 620 5.06 -18.64 -13.33
CA GLY A 620 5.31 -19.81 -12.48
C GLY A 620 5.96 -21.05 -13.14
N PRO A 621 6.60 -21.92 -12.34
CA PRO A 621 7.33 -23.08 -12.87
C PRO A 621 6.39 -24.11 -13.51
N ALA A 622 6.93 -24.92 -14.43
CA ALA A 622 6.23 -26.09 -14.93
C ALA A 622 5.88 -27.05 -13.78
N GLY A 623 4.68 -27.65 -13.85
CA GLY A 623 4.28 -28.70 -12.92
C GLY A 623 5.25 -29.90 -12.95
N ARG A 624 5.40 -30.58 -11.81
CA ARG A 624 6.34 -31.70 -11.67
C ARG A 624 6.07 -32.82 -12.67
N ASP A 625 4.80 -33.05 -13.00
CA ASP A 625 4.35 -34.13 -13.88
C ASP A 625 4.13 -33.70 -15.34
N TRP A 626 4.50 -32.46 -15.70
CA TRP A 626 4.28 -31.93 -17.06
C TRP A 626 5.19 -32.61 -18.07
N ARG A 627 4.59 -33.17 -19.13
CA ARG A 627 5.32 -33.69 -20.30
C ARG A 627 5.82 -32.53 -21.16
N GLU A 628 6.71 -32.84 -22.10
CA GLU A 628 7.23 -31.84 -23.05
C GLU A 628 6.12 -31.14 -23.84
N ALA A 629 5.11 -31.90 -24.30
CA ALA A 629 3.95 -31.34 -25.00
C ALA A 629 3.17 -30.33 -24.13
N ASP A 630 3.04 -30.58 -22.82
CA ASP A 630 2.38 -29.65 -21.89
C ASP A 630 3.16 -28.34 -21.75
N ARG A 631 4.49 -28.45 -21.62
CA ARG A 631 5.39 -27.30 -21.55
C ARG A 631 5.35 -26.47 -22.83
N ILE A 632 5.35 -27.11 -24.00
CA ILE A 632 5.24 -26.44 -25.30
C ILE A 632 3.88 -25.73 -25.43
N ARG A 633 2.78 -26.41 -25.09
CA ARG A 633 1.43 -25.80 -25.09
C ARG A 633 1.38 -24.56 -24.18
N HIS A 634 1.94 -24.66 -22.98
CA HIS A 634 1.99 -23.52 -22.05
C HIS A 634 2.90 -22.40 -22.53
N ALA A 635 4.02 -22.73 -23.17
CA ALA A 635 4.90 -21.76 -23.80
C ALA A 635 4.17 -20.96 -24.88
N ARG A 636 3.38 -21.62 -25.74
CA ARG A 636 2.55 -20.93 -26.74
C ARG A 636 1.54 -19.98 -26.10
N ARG A 637 0.89 -20.38 -25.00
CA ARG A 637 -0.02 -19.49 -24.24
C ARG A 637 0.70 -18.24 -23.73
N ARG A 638 1.89 -18.39 -23.14
CA ARG A 638 2.70 -17.26 -22.64
C ARG A 638 3.11 -16.31 -23.76
N LEU A 639 3.62 -16.86 -24.86
CA LEU A 639 4.03 -16.07 -26.03
C LEU A 639 2.83 -15.34 -26.66
N ARG A 640 1.66 -15.98 -26.72
CA ARG A 640 0.44 -15.34 -27.23
C ARG A 640 0.03 -14.14 -26.39
N LEU A 641 0.00 -14.28 -25.06
CA LEU A 641 -0.33 -13.16 -24.17
C LEU A 641 0.64 -11.99 -24.36
N ILE A 642 1.95 -12.27 -24.39
CA ILE A 642 2.98 -11.24 -24.56
C ILE A 642 2.86 -10.54 -25.91
N ARG A 643 2.63 -11.28 -27.00
CA ARG A 643 2.42 -10.71 -28.34
C ARG A 643 1.20 -9.79 -28.38
N ASP A 644 0.08 -10.26 -27.83
CA ASP A 644 -1.21 -9.58 -27.94
C ASP A 644 -1.26 -8.30 -27.07
N VAL A 645 -0.49 -8.25 -25.97
CA VAL A 645 -0.52 -7.13 -24.99
C VAL A 645 0.74 -6.26 -24.98
N GLY A 646 1.91 -6.81 -25.34
CA GLY A 646 3.22 -6.26 -24.97
C GLY A 646 3.74 -4.99 -25.68
N GLU A 647 3.14 -4.50 -26.76
CA GLU A 647 3.66 -3.29 -27.45
C GLU A 647 3.09 -1.96 -26.97
N ARG A 648 2.17 -1.96 -26.00
CA ARG A 648 1.61 -0.70 -25.49
C ARG A 648 2.34 -0.12 -24.28
N HIS A 649 3.13 -0.90 -23.55
CA HIS A 649 3.74 -0.45 -22.29
C HIS A 649 5.14 -1.06 -22.06
N LEU A 650 6.12 -0.21 -21.74
CA LEU A 650 7.53 -0.41 -22.10
C LEU A 650 8.36 -1.27 -21.11
N ILE A 651 8.28 -2.59 -21.24
CA ILE A 651 9.36 -3.54 -20.91
C ILE A 651 9.67 -4.27 -22.23
N PRO A 652 10.93 -4.43 -22.67
CA PRO A 652 11.21 -5.05 -23.96
C PRO A 652 10.56 -6.44 -24.10
N MET A 653 9.59 -6.60 -25.01
CA MET A 653 8.80 -7.83 -25.16
C MET A 653 9.65 -9.08 -25.38
N ALA A 654 10.79 -8.97 -26.07
CA ALA A 654 11.70 -10.08 -26.29
C ALA A 654 12.32 -10.56 -24.97
N TYR A 655 12.69 -9.63 -24.08
CA TYR A 655 13.17 -9.94 -22.74
C TYR A 655 12.07 -10.66 -21.95
N LEU A 656 10.87 -10.09 -21.91
CA LEU A 656 9.73 -10.67 -21.21
C LEU A 656 9.39 -12.08 -21.69
N ALA A 657 9.39 -12.29 -23.02
CA ALA A 657 9.12 -13.59 -23.63
C ALA A 657 10.15 -14.64 -23.23
N VAL A 658 11.43 -14.29 -23.20
CA VAL A 658 12.50 -15.22 -22.81
C VAL A 658 12.40 -15.55 -21.33
N GLU A 659 12.24 -14.56 -20.45
CA GLU A 659 12.11 -14.78 -18.99
C GLU A 659 10.84 -15.54 -18.63
N ALA A 660 9.74 -15.33 -19.35
CA ALA A 660 8.51 -16.10 -19.17
C ALA A 660 8.65 -17.57 -19.59
N LEU A 661 9.67 -17.95 -20.37
CA LEU A 661 9.86 -19.35 -20.79
C LEU A 661 10.97 -20.06 -20.00
N ARG A 662 12.09 -19.40 -19.74
CA ARG A 662 13.25 -20.02 -19.09
C ARG A 662 13.58 -19.33 -17.76
N PRO A 663 13.99 -20.11 -16.73
CA PRO A 663 14.02 -21.56 -16.66
C PRO A 663 12.66 -22.15 -16.24
N ALA A 664 11.63 -21.30 -16.07
CA ALA A 664 10.32 -21.67 -15.53
C ALA A 664 9.70 -22.90 -16.20
N LEU A 665 9.61 -22.87 -17.53
CA LEU A 665 9.08 -23.99 -18.33
C LEU A 665 10.17 -24.90 -18.85
N PHE A 666 11.31 -24.35 -19.22
CA PHE A 666 12.40 -25.10 -19.83
C PHE A 666 13.71 -24.88 -19.07
N PRO A 667 14.24 -25.90 -18.37
CA PRO A 667 15.60 -25.88 -17.85
C PRO A 667 16.62 -25.59 -18.96
N TRP A 668 17.79 -25.05 -18.59
CA TRP A 668 18.78 -24.55 -19.55
C TRP A 668 19.15 -25.52 -20.68
N HIS A 669 19.36 -26.80 -20.35
CA HIS A 669 19.71 -27.83 -21.33
C HIS A 669 18.54 -28.12 -22.30
N VAL A 670 17.29 -28.02 -21.84
CA VAL A 670 16.09 -28.15 -22.69
C VAL A 670 15.95 -26.93 -23.57
N TRP A 671 16.08 -25.73 -23.00
CA TRP A 671 16.04 -24.47 -23.72
C TRP A 671 17.05 -24.42 -24.88
N THR A 672 18.29 -24.86 -24.63
CA THR A 672 19.34 -24.92 -25.66
C THR A 672 18.99 -25.85 -26.81
N ARG A 673 18.38 -27.01 -26.52
CA ARG A 673 17.88 -27.93 -27.57
C ARG A 673 16.72 -27.30 -28.33
N LEU A 674 15.79 -26.67 -27.63
CA LEU A 674 14.63 -26.01 -28.23
C LEU A 674 15.04 -24.88 -29.17
N GLN A 675 16.04 -24.06 -28.80
CA GLN A 675 16.58 -23.01 -29.68
C GLN A 675 17.28 -23.54 -30.94
N LYS A 676 17.77 -24.80 -30.93
CA LYS A 676 18.29 -25.45 -32.14
C LYS A 676 17.17 -25.92 -33.06
N ALA A 677 16.05 -26.38 -32.49
CA ALA A 677 14.88 -26.82 -33.23
C ALA A 677 14.00 -25.66 -33.74
N CYS A 678 13.95 -24.56 -32.99
CA CYS A 678 13.17 -23.35 -33.29
C CYS A 678 14.12 -22.14 -33.37
N PRO A 679 14.69 -21.84 -34.56
CA PRO A 679 15.65 -20.76 -34.74
C PRO A 679 15.14 -19.38 -34.29
N VAL A 680 13.83 -19.15 -34.33
CA VAL A 680 13.24 -17.88 -33.89
C VAL A 680 13.43 -17.65 -32.39
N LEU A 681 13.37 -18.69 -31.57
CA LEU A 681 13.68 -18.59 -30.14
C LEU A 681 15.15 -18.25 -29.88
N LYS A 682 16.05 -18.58 -30.81
CA LYS A 682 17.45 -18.14 -30.78
C LYS A 682 17.55 -16.65 -31.06
N THR A 683 16.80 -16.13 -32.05
CA THR A 683 16.75 -14.69 -32.36
C THR A 683 16.13 -13.90 -31.20
N LEU A 684 14.98 -14.33 -30.67
CA LEU A 684 14.39 -13.71 -29.47
C LEU A 684 15.36 -13.72 -28.28
N GLY A 685 16.09 -14.82 -28.08
CA GLY A 685 17.15 -14.90 -27.06
C GLY A 685 18.31 -13.91 -27.28
N ARG A 686 18.71 -13.67 -28.54
CA ARG A 686 19.72 -12.65 -28.86
C ARG A 686 19.20 -11.24 -28.57
N MET A 687 17.99 -10.92 -29.03
CA MET A 687 17.35 -9.63 -28.77
C MET A 687 17.16 -9.35 -27.28
N ALA A 688 16.65 -10.33 -26.52
CA ALA A 688 16.53 -10.23 -25.06
C ALA A 688 17.89 -9.88 -24.41
N ASN A 689 18.97 -10.50 -24.88
CA ASN A 689 20.33 -10.23 -24.40
C ASN A 689 20.88 -8.87 -24.87
N ASP A 690 20.33 -8.27 -25.93
CA ASP A 690 20.72 -6.94 -26.41
C ASP A 690 19.98 -5.80 -25.70
N THR A 691 19.06 -6.14 -24.78
CA THR A 691 18.43 -5.19 -23.87
C THR A 691 19.29 -4.92 -22.63
N VAL A 692 19.06 -3.77 -21.99
CA VAL A 692 19.71 -3.36 -20.74
C VAL A 692 19.31 -4.30 -19.58
N GLN A 693 18.09 -4.83 -19.60
CA GLN A 693 17.56 -5.82 -18.65
C GLN A 693 18.19 -7.21 -18.82
N GLY A 694 18.60 -7.53 -20.04
CA GLY A 694 19.35 -8.74 -20.34
C GLY A 694 20.84 -8.54 -20.10
N HIS A 695 21.57 -8.31 -21.18
CA HIS A 695 23.01 -8.53 -21.22
C HIS A 695 23.78 -7.46 -22.00
N ALA A 696 23.11 -6.36 -22.39
CA ALA A 696 23.70 -5.30 -23.19
C ALA A 696 24.84 -4.59 -22.48
N LEU A 697 24.68 -4.31 -21.18
CA LEU A 697 25.68 -3.56 -20.39
C LEU A 697 27.02 -4.29 -20.27
N ASP A 698 26.99 -5.62 -20.18
CA ASP A 698 28.19 -6.45 -20.16
C ASP A 698 28.93 -6.39 -21.51
N ARG A 699 28.19 -6.34 -22.63
CA ARG A 699 28.74 -6.26 -24.00
C ARG A 699 29.24 -4.86 -24.33
N TYR A 700 28.59 -3.83 -23.80
CA TYR A 700 28.94 -2.43 -24.04
C TYR A 700 30.38 -2.11 -23.59
N ARG A 701 30.81 -2.66 -22.45
CA ARG A 701 32.21 -2.54 -21.97
C ARG A 701 33.26 -3.06 -22.96
N ARG A 702 32.87 -3.96 -23.87
CA ARG A 702 33.78 -4.60 -24.84
C ARG A 702 33.73 -3.95 -26.23
N GLY A 703 32.89 -2.93 -26.46
CA GLY A 703 32.78 -2.23 -27.75
C GLY A 703 32.07 -3.01 -28.87
N ILE A 704 31.39 -4.13 -28.57
CA ILE A 704 30.83 -5.08 -29.55
C ILE A 704 29.30 -4.89 -29.75
N TRP A 705 28.71 -3.80 -29.27
CA TRP A 705 27.25 -3.66 -29.21
C TRP A 705 26.66 -3.00 -30.47
N ARG A 706 25.87 -3.76 -31.23
CA ARG A 706 24.91 -3.27 -32.24
C ARG A 706 23.61 -4.05 -32.08
N PRO A 707 22.51 -3.43 -31.61
CA PRO A 707 21.24 -4.14 -31.43
C PRO A 707 20.66 -4.54 -32.79
N GLU A 708 20.21 -5.79 -32.91
CA GLU A 708 19.45 -6.25 -34.08
C GLU A 708 18.06 -5.61 -34.08
N ARG A 709 17.61 -5.11 -35.25
CA ARG A 709 16.27 -4.54 -35.43
C ARG A 709 15.38 -5.58 -36.09
N HIS A 710 14.48 -6.16 -35.29
CA HIS A 710 13.42 -7.05 -35.76
C HIS A 710 12.09 -6.62 -35.15
N ASP A 711 10.99 -6.88 -35.87
CA ASP A 711 9.65 -6.81 -35.31
C ASP A 711 9.48 -7.99 -34.32
N VAL A 712 9.39 -7.67 -33.03
CA VAL A 712 9.29 -8.68 -31.99
C VAL A 712 7.92 -9.36 -32.01
N ARG A 713 6.84 -8.67 -32.39
CA ARG A 713 5.51 -9.28 -32.51
C ARG A 713 5.49 -10.36 -33.59
N GLU A 714 6.11 -10.09 -34.73
CA GLU A 714 6.26 -11.09 -35.81
C GLU A 714 7.08 -12.29 -35.34
N LEU A 715 8.20 -12.06 -34.66
CA LEU A 715 9.02 -13.14 -34.09
C LEU A 715 8.25 -13.97 -33.06
N LEU A 716 7.43 -13.36 -32.22
CA LEU A 716 6.59 -14.10 -31.25
C LEU A 716 5.54 -14.95 -31.97
N ALA A 717 4.90 -14.42 -33.02
CA ALA A 717 3.95 -15.17 -33.83
C ALA A 717 4.63 -16.36 -34.53
N GLN A 718 5.81 -16.15 -35.12
CA GLN A 718 6.58 -17.21 -35.77
C GLN A 718 7.05 -18.27 -34.76
N ALA A 719 7.52 -17.86 -33.57
CA ALA A 719 7.91 -18.79 -32.52
C ALA A 719 6.73 -19.70 -32.10
N MET A 720 5.51 -19.16 -32.03
CA MET A 720 4.32 -19.96 -31.73
C MET A 720 4.04 -21.01 -32.82
N VAL A 721 4.23 -20.67 -34.10
CA VAL A 721 4.08 -21.60 -35.22
C VAL A 721 5.14 -22.70 -35.17
N GLU A 722 6.41 -22.34 -34.94
CA GLU A 722 7.51 -23.31 -34.80
C GLU A 722 7.33 -24.26 -33.60
N LEU A 723 6.62 -23.81 -32.56
CA LEU A 723 6.21 -24.62 -31.41
C LEU A 723 4.93 -25.44 -31.66
N GLY A 724 4.48 -25.56 -32.92
CA GLY A 724 3.33 -26.37 -33.32
C GLY A 724 1.97 -25.74 -33.02
N GLY A 725 1.88 -24.40 -33.00
CA GLY A 725 0.64 -23.65 -32.85
C GLY A 725 0.11 -23.04 -34.15
N PRO A 726 -1.06 -22.35 -34.10
CA PRO A 726 -1.92 -22.21 -32.94
C PRO A 726 -2.67 -23.51 -32.59
N GLY A 727 -2.81 -23.81 -31.29
CA GLY A 727 -3.60 -24.91 -30.76
C GLY A 727 -4.85 -24.46 -30.00
N GLU A 728 -5.76 -25.40 -29.74
CA GLU A 728 -6.95 -25.15 -28.92
C GLU A 728 -6.55 -24.71 -27.49
N GLY A 729 -7.15 -23.61 -27.03
CA GLY A 729 -6.89 -23.06 -25.70
C GLY A 729 -5.55 -22.31 -25.56
N ASP A 730 -4.89 -21.93 -26.66
CA ASP A 730 -3.73 -21.04 -26.62
C ASP A 730 -4.11 -19.60 -26.15
N ASP A 731 -5.39 -19.22 -26.25
CA ASP A 731 -5.95 -17.92 -25.87
C ASP A 731 -6.35 -17.81 -24.39
N VAL A 732 -6.24 -18.88 -23.60
CA VAL A 732 -6.68 -18.92 -22.19
C VAL A 732 -6.04 -17.80 -21.36
N LEU A 733 -4.74 -17.56 -21.52
CA LEU A 733 -4.06 -16.49 -20.78
C LEU A 733 -4.51 -15.08 -21.19
N VAL A 734 -4.86 -14.88 -22.47
CA VAL A 734 -5.41 -13.62 -22.97
C VAL A 734 -6.80 -13.37 -22.37
N LYS A 735 -7.63 -14.41 -22.27
CA LYS A 735 -8.94 -14.34 -21.60
C LYS A 735 -8.81 -14.02 -20.11
N GLN A 736 -7.92 -14.73 -19.39
CA GLN A 736 -7.65 -14.46 -17.97
C GLN A 736 -7.15 -13.02 -17.76
N TYR A 737 -6.25 -12.53 -18.62
CA TYR A 737 -5.80 -11.13 -18.62
C TYR A 737 -6.98 -10.16 -18.79
N GLY A 738 -7.84 -10.39 -19.78
CA GLY A 738 -9.03 -9.58 -20.04
C GLY A 738 -9.99 -9.58 -18.85
N GLU A 739 -10.20 -10.72 -18.19
CA GLU A 739 -11.02 -10.84 -16.99
C GLU A 739 -10.45 -10.03 -15.81
N VAL A 740 -9.13 -10.07 -15.59
CA VAL A 740 -8.47 -9.28 -14.53
C VAL A 740 -8.64 -7.78 -14.79
N ILE A 741 -8.38 -7.33 -16.02
CA ILE A 741 -8.57 -5.93 -16.41
C ILE A 741 -10.03 -5.49 -16.25
N ALA A 742 -10.98 -6.31 -16.71
CA ALA A 742 -12.41 -6.00 -16.61
C ALA A 742 -12.88 -5.93 -15.15
N ARG A 743 -12.38 -6.80 -14.27
CA ARG A 743 -12.73 -6.80 -12.84
C ARG A 743 -12.13 -5.63 -12.09
N LEU A 744 -10.89 -5.25 -12.41
CA LEU A 744 -10.28 -4.04 -11.87
C LEU A 744 -11.03 -2.80 -12.35
N SER A 745 -11.37 -2.72 -13.65
CA SER A 745 -11.98 -1.52 -14.24
C SER A 745 -13.48 -1.39 -13.98
N GLY A 746 -14.19 -2.51 -13.74
CA GLY A 746 -15.63 -2.55 -13.50
C GLY A 746 -16.03 -2.53 -12.02
N GLY A 747 -15.10 -2.25 -11.12
CA GLY A 747 -15.32 -2.19 -9.67
C GLY A 747 -15.71 -0.82 -9.11
N GLY A 748 -15.92 0.18 -9.96
CA GLY A 748 -16.32 1.55 -9.59
C GLY A 748 -17.76 1.66 -9.13
#